data_AF-A0A812PEA5-F1
#
_entry.id   AF-A0A812PEA5-F1
#
_cell.length_a   1.000
_cell.length_b   1.000
_cell.length_c   1.000
_cell.angle_alpha   90.00
_cell.angle_beta   90.00
_cell.angle_gamma   90.00
#
_symmetry.space_group_name_H-M   'P 1'
#
loop_
_entity.id
_entity.type
_entity.pdbx_description
1 polymer ?
#
loop_
_entity_poly.entity_id
_entity_poly.type
_entity_poly.pdbx_seq_one_letter_code
_entity_poly.pdbx_strand_id
1 'polypeptide(L)'
;MSALATELRLQQLEARLGQVEEALRSIQQTGANGDSGSREEDPLRRLQTLQKNLEDGYSVSSSELIQTQSERFEEALFTSNGDEIRDGITTKGPCYELQHSVWDACLFIGLPTLSKWDSALAGFLLLLNIFTQIGFVLVVRHHMLEDILQPDQLTQLLRFRTNVAHDVKYADLVGGRSMARQVCSQDESLQWANAQTGVISDLNDYISVGPILALLAIGCWLSTTLRELFNITGFVSAIRRYPIGESTLMAAGDDGDSGDVVITQMSPFRKWVLFFFVALPRLVVAVSLAITGTRYLANTLSLADLILNAVALAFILDLDELVESAFMPRRARFLLDALGTLPIARLEIPGIGHMRGGFQERMKNLLKVALLLLGLAVAWLCLLQPLYDRVRLAHNILCSGRQDFIYTVNSATGLVEATTTFSDNGALTANQKSVVRLAQVDLFSIPGWYKQHAIERFQKNGAPAILHKADAGEEASMKLLFEILMLEKSDVQQAAARLPCTDDGFPASLVRDRLRDVTNKTVGSCKELAEKPDLCADISMNTLRSLCPQTCGCDEPIDAAAAAFATVPFGCPKMCMPQRATSPKIKRAPCTDMTPEQMVASSYMKRYFHGLHQLKLGNEEMGNASANEYMMSLNSSYYELLP
;
A
#
# COMPACT_ATOMS: atom_id res chain seq x y z
N MET A 1 19.60 6.46 8.93
CA MET A 1 18.62 6.17 10.00
C MET A 1 19.05 6.69 11.38
N SER A 2 20.32 6.62 11.79
CA SER A 2 20.77 7.17 13.09
C SER A 2 20.73 8.70 13.17
N ALA A 3 21.12 9.40 12.10
CA ALA A 3 21.11 10.86 12.03
C ALA A 3 19.69 11.46 12.10
N LEU A 4 18.73 10.84 11.41
CA LEU A 4 17.33 11.27 11.41
C LEU A 4 16.66 11.09 12.79
N ALA A 5 17.04 10.03 13.51
CA ALA A 5 16.55 9.78 14.87
C ALA A 5 17.13 10.76 15.90
N THR A 6 18.37 11.22 15.72
CA THR A 6 18.97 12.26 16.55
C THR A 6 18.36 13.63 16.29
N GLU A 7 18.03 13.94 15.03
CA GLU A 7 17.44 15.22 14.64
C GLU A 7 15.97 15.34 15.12
N LEU A 8 15.21 14.24 15.05
CA LEU A 8 13.87 14.16 15.62
C LEU A 8 13.86 14.31 17.15
N ARG A 9 14.88 13.75 17.83
CA ARG A 9 15.05 13.91 19.29
C ARG A 9 15.44 15.34 19.66
N LEU A 10 16.24 16.01 18.83
CA LEU A 10 16.63 17.41 19.05
C LEU A 10 15.41 18.34 18.90
N GLN A 11 14.60 18.13 17.86
CA GLN A 11 13.36 18.90 17.65
C GLN A 11 12.31 18.65 18.74
N GLN A 12 12.20 17.41 19.25
CA GLN A 12 11.33 17.12 20.41
C GLN A 12 11.83 17.78 21.69
N LEU A 13 13.14 17.95 21.85
CA LEU A 13 13.73 18.64 23.01
C LEU A 13 13.53 20.15 22.93
N GLU A 14 13.71 20.77 21.76
CA GLU A 14 13.47 22.21 21.54
C GLU A 14 11.99 22.56 21.74
N ALA A 15 11.06 21.72 21.24
CA ALA A 15 9.62 21.93 21.45
C ALA A 15 9.22 21.86 22.94
N ARG A 16 9.85 20.97 23.71
CA ARG A 16 9.62 20.87 25.16
C ARG A 16 10.27 22.00 25.94
N LEU A 17 11.41 22.52 25.48
CA LEU A 17 12.06 23.68 26.08
C LEU A 17 11.19 24.92 25.96
N GLY A 18 10.58 25.15 24.79
CA GLY A 18 9.66 26.27 24.55
C GLY A 18 8.41 26.24 25.44
N GLN A 19 7.81 25.05 25.62
CA GLN A 19 6.65 24.88 26.52
C GLN A 19 7.00 25.16 27.99
N VAL A 20 8.22 24.82 28.41
CA VAL A 20 8.71 25.07 29.77
C VAL A 20 9.04 26.55 29.97
N GLU A 21 9.56 27.24 28.96
CA GLU A 21 9.85 28.68 29.01
C GLU A 21 8.56 29.51 29.11
N GLU A 22 7.50 29.08 28.43
CA GLU A 22 6.17 29.70 28.48
C GLU A 22 5.48 29.48 29.84
N ALA A 23 5.63 28.29 30.43
CA ALA A 23 5.20 28.00 31.80
C ALA A 23 5.97 28.83 32.84
N LEU A 24 7.27 29.04 32.65
CA LEU A 24 8.11 29.89 33.52
C LEU A 24 7.65 31.36 33.52
N ARG A 25 7.26 31.89 32.36
CA ARG A 25 6.70 33.26 32.25
C ARG A 25 5.35 33.40 32.95
N SER A 26 4.51 32.37 32.94
CA SER A 26 3.22 32.40 33.66
C SER A 26 3.40 32.39 35.20
N ILE A 27 4.47 31.77 35.71
CA ILE A 27 4.75 31.69 37.15
C ILE A 27 5.44 32.97 37.65
N GLN A 28 6.23 33.64 36.81
CA GLN A 28 6.87 34.92 37.16
C GLN A 28 5.86 36.06 37.38
N GLN A 29 4.66 35.97 36.78
CA GLN A 29 3.60 36.97 36.94
C GLN A 29 2.80 36.82 38.24
N THR A 30 2.82 35.64 38.87
CA THR A 30 2.08 35.36 40.11
C THR A 30 2.91 35.55 41.39
N GLY A 31 4.25 35.63 41.30
CA GLY A 31 5.16 35.71 42.46
C GLY A 31 5.51 37.11 42.99
N ALA A 32 4.86 38.19 42.55
CA ALA A 32 5.27 39.56 42.89
C ALA A 32 4.80 40.10 44.25
N ASN A 33 4.08 39.32 45.08
CA ASN A 33 3.62 39.74 46.40
C ASN A 33 3.86 38.64 47.45
N GLY A 34 4.93 38.76 48.25
CA GLY A 34 5.16 37.90 49.41
C GLY A 34 6.58 38.00 49.94
N ASP A 35 6.72 38.59 51.13
CA ASP A 35 7.99 38.90 51.79
C ASP A 35 8.46 37.80 52.77
N SER A 36 9.79 37.72 52.88
CA SER A 36 10.68 37.18 53.94
C SER A 36 10.44 35.81 54.63
N GLY A 37 11.45 34.93 54.48
CA GLY A 37 12.08 34.25 55.63
C GLY A 37 12.18 32.72 55.61
N SER A 38 13.31 32.17 55.15
CA SER A 38 14.10 31.07 55.74
C SER A 38 15.03 30.45 54.68
N ARG A 39 16.14 29.86 55.14
CA ARG A 39 17.38 29.69 54.38
C ARG A 39 17.51 28.25 53.84
N GLU A 40 16.63 27.90 52.92
CA GLU A 40 16.72 26.70 52.07
C GLU A 40 16.71 27.20 50.61
N GLU A 41 17.71 26.81 49.81
CA GLU A 41 17.82 27.29 48.43
C GLU A 41 16.68 26.71 47.58
N ASP A 42 15.72 27.57 47.25
CA ASP A 42 14.62 27.30 46.33
C ASP A 42 15.13 26.60 45.05
N PRO A 43 14.64 25.39 44.70
CA PRO A 43 15.06 24.64 43.51
C PRO A 43 14.87 25.45 42.21
N LEU A 44 13.97 26.44 42.20
CA LEU A 44 13.79 27.36 41.09
C LEU A 44 15.01 28.28 40.87
N ARG A 45 15.66 28.74 41.95
CA ARG A 45 16.87 29.56 41.89
C ARG A 45 18.08 28.75 41.42
N ARG A 46 18.17 27.47 41.79
CA ARG A 46 19.22 26.55 41.31
C ARG A 46 19.12 26.26 39.82
N LEU A 47 17.90 26.06 39.31
CA LEU A 47 17.67 25.90 37.87
C LEU A 47 18.00 27.18 37.09
N GLN A 48 17.63 28.35 37.61
CA GLN A 48 17.98 29.63 36.98
C GLN A 48 19.49 29.89 36.95
N THR A 49 20.24 29.47 37.97
CA THR A 49 21.71 29.57 37.97
C THR A 49 22.34 28.58 37.01
N LEU A 50 21.83 27.34 36.92
CA LEU A 50 22.32 26.36 35.95
C LEU A 50 22.02 26.74 34.50
N GLN A 51 20.83 27.32 34.24
CA GLN A 51 20.44 27.83 32.93
C GLN A 51 21.31 29.02 32.53
N LYS A 52 21.58 29.93 33.46
CA LYS A 52 22.51 31.05 33.24
C LYS A 52 23.95 30.58 32.98
N ASN A 53 24.42 29.56 33.69
CA ASN A 53 25.75 28.98 33.45
C ASN A 53 25.85 28.28 32.07
N LEU A 54 24.75 27.72 31.58
CA LEU A 54 24.63 27.14 30.23
C LEU A 54 24.62 28.23 29.14
N GLU A 55 23.94 29.36 29.37
CA GLU A 55 23.96 30.53 28.48
C GLU A 55 25.33 31.22 28.45
N ASP A 56 26.04 31.22 29.58
CA ASP A 56 27.39 31.78 29.72
C ASP A 56 28.52 30.82 29.26
N GLY A 57 28.17 29.67 28.66
CA GLY A 57 29.11 28.76 27.99
C GLY A 57 29.90 27.82 28.90
N TYR A 58 29.49 27.63 30.16
CA TYR A 58 30.09 26.66 31.08
C TYR A 58 29.51 25.25 30.90
N SER A 59 30.36 24.23 30.94
CA SER A 59 29.93 22.83 30.84
C SER A 59 29.29 22.35 32.14
N VAL A 60 27.97 22.13 32.12
CA VAL A 60 27.21 21.51 33.23
C VAL A 60 27.16 19.99 33.02
N SER A 61 27.41 19.20 34.07
CA SER A 61 27.36 17.73 34.01
C SER A 61 25.93 17.25 33.79
N SER A 62 25.71 16.37 32.81
CA SER A 62 24.39 15.78 32.50
C SER A 62 23.73 15.09 33.70
N SER A 63 24.52 14.60 34.67
CA SER A 63 24.02 13.96 35.88
C SER A 63 23.31 14.93 36.82
N GLU A 64 23.78 16.18 36.96
CA GLU A 64 23.19 17.18 37.86
C GLU A 64 21.87 17.73 37.29
N LEU A 65 21.78 17.85 35.97
CA LEU A 65 20.57 18.28 35.28
C LEU A 65 19.45 17.22 35.33
N ILE A 66 19.81 15.94 35.23
CA ILE A 66 18.86 14.82 35.36
C ILE A 66 18.35 14.71 36.80
N GLN A 67 19.22 14.91 37.79
CA GLN A 67 18.84 14.82 39.20
C GLN A 67 17.88 15.94 39.60
N THR A 68 18.15 17.18 39.18
CA THR A 68 17.25 18.32 39.44
C THR A 68 15.93 18.23 38.67
N GLN A 69 15.90 17.66 37.45
CA GLN A 69 14.65 17.41 36.73
C GLN A 69 13.84 16.26 37.34
N SER A 70 14.50 15.24 37.88
CA SER A 70 13.88 14.12 38.61
C SER A 70 13.18 14.61 39.88
N GLU A 71 13.85 15.43 40.69
CA GLU A 71 13.29 16.01 41.91
C GLU A 71 12.08 16.90 41.61
N ARG A 72 12.13 17.67 40.52
CA ARG A 72 11.00 18.50 40.07
C ARG A 72 9.84 17.69 39.46
N PHE A 73 10.14 16.54 38.83
CA PHE A 73 9.11 15.63 38.32
C PHE A 73 8.38 14.94 39.46
N GLU A 74 9.07 14.59 40.54
CA GLU A 74 8.44 14.14 41.80
C GLU A 74 7.60 15.26 42.42
N GLU A 75 8.11 16.48 42.53
CA GLU A 75 7.37 17.61 43.10
C GLU A 75 6.13 18.00 42.26
N ALA A 76 6.21 17.90 40.93
CA ALA A 76 5.09 18.10 40.01
C ALA A 76 4.08 16.93 39.99
N LEU A 77 4.51 15.70 40.30
CA LEU A 77 3.61 14.56 40.46
C LEU A 77 2.75 14.68 41.74
N PHE A 78 3.22 15.42 42.74
CA PHE A 78 2.58 15.58 44.04
C PHE A 78 1.86 16.93 44.23
N THR A 79 1.94 17.85 43.26
CA THR A 79 1.23 19.14 43.29
C THR A 79 0.08 19.18 42.28
N SER A 80 -0.78 18.16 42.32
CA SER A 80 -2.17 18.35 41.86
C SER A 80 -2.88 19.19 42.92
N ASN A 81 -3.20 20.44 42.60
CA ASN A 81 -4.00 21.34 43.43
C ASN A 81 -5.32 20.65 43.80
N GLY A 82 -5.37 19.97 44.94
CA GLY A 82 -6.58 19.27 45.37
C GLY A 82 -6.44 18.30 46.54
N ASP A 83 -5.30 17.64 46.70
CA ASP A 83 -5.08 16.67 47.78
C ASP A 83 -4.18 17.25 48.87
N GLU A 84 -4.79 17.80 49.94
CA GLU A 84 -4.07 17.94 51.21
C GLU A 84 -3.77 16.53 51.75
N ILE A 85 -2.54 16.04 51.52
CA ILE A 85 -2.03 14.85 52.19
C ILE A 85 -1.64 15.26 53.61
N ARG A 86 -2.56 15.04 54.56
CA ARG A 86 -2.26 15.11 56.00
C ARG A 86 -2.16 13.68 56.53
N ASP A 87 -1.01 13.32 57.08
CA ASP A 87 -0.71 11.98 57.63
C ASP A 87 -0.91 10.79 56.66
N GLY A 88 -0.67 10.99 55.36
CA GLY A 88 -0.74 9.91 54.36
C GLY A 88 -2.17 9.43 54.04
N ILE A 89 -3.20 10.20 54.40
CA ILE A 89 -4.61 9.92 54.12
C ILE A 89 -5.16 11.06 53.26
N THR A 90 -5.58 10.75 52.02
CA THR A 90 -6.39 11.67 51.20
C THR A 90 -7.72 11.93 51.93
N THR A 91 -7.93 13.16 52.40
CA THR A 91 -9.10 13.53 53.23
C THR A 91 -10.37 13.74 52.40
N LYS A 92 -10.25 14.03 51.10
CA LYS A 92 -11.39 14.12 50.18
C LYS A 92 -11.84 12.70 49.76
N GLY A 93 -13.15 12.47 49.82
CA GLY A 93 -13.77 11.23 49.34
C GLY A 93 -13.66 11.08 47.81
N PRO A 94 -14.17 9.99 47.21
CA PRO A 94 -14.19 9.87 45.75
C PRO A 94 -14.95 11.06 45.14
N CYS A 95 -14.33 11.75 44.19
CA CYS A 95 -14.90 12.92 43.50
C CYS A 95 -14.95 12.68 41.98
N TYR A 96 -15.87 13.36 41.32
CA TYR A 96 -15.93 13.49 39.86
C TYR A 96 -15.37 14.86 39.49
N GLU A 97 -14.29 14.88 38.72
CA GLU A 97 -13.72 16.13 38.19
C GLU A 97 -14.57 16.61 37.01
N LEU A 98 -15.02 17.86 37.08
CA LEU A 98 -15.78 18.46 35.98
C LEU A 98 -14.83 18.72 34.81
N GLN A 99 -15.24 18.25 33.64
CA GLN A 99 -14.45 18.41 32.42
C GLN A 99 -14.91 19.67 31.66
N HIS A 100 -14.01 20.28 30.90
CA HIS A 100 -14.35 21.33 29.94
C HIS A 100 -15.06 20.75 28.72
N SER A 101 -16.29 20.31 28.92
CA SER A 101 -17.14 19.70 27.91
C SER A 101 -18.51 20.37 27.87
N VAL A 102 -19.16 20.34 26.70
CA VAL A 102 -20.56 20.77 26.58
C VAL A 102 -21.48 19.95 27.50
N TRP A 103 -21.15 18.67 27.72
CA TRP A 103 -21.90 17.79 28.61
C TRP A 103 -21.86 18.23 30.07
N ASP A 104 -20.73 18.70 30.58
CA ASP A 104 -20.62 19.12 31.99
C ASP A 104 -21.08 20.57 32.16
N ALA A 105 -20.83 21.45 31.17
CA ALA A 105 -21.30 22.83 31.17
C ALA A 105 -22.84 22.96 31.27
N CYS A 106 -23.58 21.95 30.81
CA CYS A 106 -25.03 21.94 30.90
C CYS A 106 -25.55 21.92 32.34
N LEU A 107 -24.69 21.57 33.31
CA LEU A 107 -24.98 21.63 34.75
C LEU A 107 -25.38 23.02 35.21
N PHE A 108 -25.08 24.08 34.47
CA PHE A 108 -25.42 25.47 34.82
C PHE A 108 -26.67 26.02 34.09
N ILE A 109 -27.24 25.27 33.14
CA ILE A 109 -28.39 25.74 32.35
C ILE A 109 -29.58 26.04 33.27
N GLY A 110 -30.18 27.23 33.11
CA GLY A 110 -31.37 27.64 33.86
C GLY A 110 -31.11 27.95 35.34
N LEU A 111 -29.85 28.05 35.78
CA LEU A 111 -29.52 28.59 37.09
C LEU A 111 -29.46 30.12 37.03
N PRO A 112 -29.81 30.81 38.13
CA PRO A 112 -29.78 32.28 38.19
C PRO A 112 -28.36 32.86 38.05
N THR A 113 -27.32 32.05 38.23
CA THR A 113 -25.90 32.41 38.02
C THR A 113 -25.55 32.64 36.55
N LEU A 114 -26.32 32.04 35.63
CA LEU A 114 -26.16 32.21 34.19
C LEU A 114 -27.28 33.11 33.65
N SER A 115 -27.00 33.99 32.69
CA SER A 115 -28.07 34.79 32.09
C SER A 115 -29.03 33.91 31.28
N LYS A 116 -30.27 34.38 31.04
CA LYS A 116 -31.24 33.64 30.21
C LYS A 116 -30.70 33.39 28.79
N TRP A 117 -29.96 34.35 28.24
CA TRP A 117 -29.31 34.24 26.93
C TRP A 117 -28.17 33.23 26.93
N ASP A 118 -27.29 33.28 27.93
CA ASP A 118 -26.19 32.31 28.08
C ASP A 118 -26.74 30.89 28.27
N SER A 119 -27.87 30.74 28.99
CA SER A 119 -28.54 29.45 29.21
C SER A 119 -29.15 28.92 27.92
N ALA A 120 -29.78 29.80 27.11
CA ALA A 120 -30.33 29.44 25.82
C ALA A 120 -29.22 29.02 24.84
N LEU A 121 -28.09 29.73 24.83
CA LEU A 121 -26.93 29.38 24.01
C LEU A 121 -26.33 28.03 24.44
N ALA A 122 -26.10 27.80 25.74
CA ALA A 122 -25.61 26.52 26.24
C ALA A 122 -26.55 25.34 25.91
N GLY A 123 -27.88 25.56 26.01
CA GLY A 123 -28.88 24.58 25.60
C GLY A 123 -28.85 24.28 24.09
N PHE A 124 -28.66 25.30 23.25
CA PHE A 124 -28.48 25.12 21.81
C PHE A 124 -27.19 24.34 21.49
N LEU A 125 -26.07 24.67 22.14
CA LEU A 125 -24.80 23.97 21.97
C LEU A 125 -24.90 22.50 22.39
N LEU A 126 -25.63 22.18 23.46
CA LEU A 126 -25.92 20.81 23.85
C LEU A 126 -26.69 20.04 22.77
N LEU A 127 -27.75 20.63 22.22
CA LEU A 127 -28.53 20.02 21.14
C LEU A 127 -27.68 19.84 19.87
N LEU A 128 -26.87 20.83 19.53
CA LEU A 128 -25.94 20.77 18.40
C LEU A 128 -24.95 19.62 18.61
N ASN A 129 -24.33 19.51 19.79
CA ASN A 129 -23.39 18.44 20.12
C ASN A 129 -24.02 17.05 20.02
N ILE A 130 -25.22 16.87 20.58
CA ILE A 130 -25.98 15.62 20.46
C ILE A 130 -26.23 15.28 18.99
N PHE A 131 -26.69 16.25 18.20
CA PHE A 131 -26.99 16.05 16.79
C PHE A 131 -25.74 15.70 15.97
N THR A 132 -24.63 16.41 16.18
CA THR A 132 -23.37 16.15 15.46
C THR A 132 -22.80 14.79 15.82
N GLN A 133 -22.73 14.43 17.10
CA GLN A 133 -22.19 13.14 17.51
C GLN A 133 -23.06 11.97 17.04
N ILE A 134 -24.39 12.07 17.13
CA ILE A 134 -25.32 11.06 16.57
C ILE A 134 -25.15 10.99 15.04
N GLY A 135 -25.04 12.13 14.36
CA GLY A 135 -24.80 12.20 12.92
C GLY A 135 -23.53 11.43 12.51
N PHE A 136 -22.41 11.67 13.19
CA PHE A 136 -21.17 10.94 12.95
C PHE A 136 -21.31 9.44 13.18
N VAL A 137 -21.95 9.02 14.29
CA VAL A 137 -22.20 7.60 14.57
C VAL A 137 -23.02 6.95 13.45
N LEU A 138 -24.06 7.61 12.95
CA LEU A 138 -24.88 7.11 11.86
C LEU A 138 -24.10 7.02 10.54
N VAL A 139 -23.29 8.03 10.22
CA VAL A 139 -22.45 8.03 9.01
C VAL A 139 -21.45 6.88 9.05
N VAL A 140 -20.72 6.71 10.16
CA VAL A 140 -19.77 5.60 10.31
C VAL A 140 -20.48 4.24 10.18
N ARG A 141 -21.65 4.09 10.82
CA ARG A 141 -22.41 2.84 10.79
C ARG A 141 -22.97 2.49 9.39
N HIS A 142 -23.47 3.47 8.65
CA HIS A 142 -24.20 3.23 7.40
C HIS A 142 -23.36 3.37 6.14
N HIS A 143 -22.28 4.16 6.17
CA HIS A 143 -21.48 4.46 4.98
C HIS A 143 -20.04 3.96 5.04
N MET A 144 -19.49 3.67 6.22
CA MET A 144 -18.09 3.27 6.37
C MET A 144 -17.92 1.82 6.85
N LEU A 145 -18.99 1.19 7.32
CA LEU A 145 -18.97 -0.17 7.84
C LEU A 145 -19.34 -1.20 6.76
N GLU A 146 -18.51 -1.33 5.73
CA GLU A 146 -18.66 -2.38 4.72
C GLU A 146 -17.68 -3.51 4.98
N ASP A 147 -18.16 -4.73 5.29
CA ASP A 147 -17.27 -5.86 5.53
C ASP A 147 -16.35 -6.11 4.32
N ILE A 148 -15.04 -6.09 4.56
CA ILE A 148 -14.03 -6.37 3.52
C ILE A 148 -13.93 -7.87 3.27
N LEU A 149 -13.52 -8.26 2.05
CA LEU A 149 -13.35 -9.66 1.65
C LEU A 149 -14.59 -10.52 1.89
N GLN A 150 -15.76 -10.00 1.51
CA GLN A 150 -17.00 -10.78 1.48
C GLN A 150 -16.92 -11.96 0.48
N PRO A 151 -17.78 -12.98 0.60
CA PRO A 151 -17.73 -14.16 -0.26
C PRO A 151 -17.79 -13.87 -1.77
N ASP A 152 -18.48 -12.82 -2.18
CA ASP A 152 -18.53 -12.33 -3.56
C ASP A 152 -17.17 -11.80 -4.03
N GLN A 153 -16.48 -11.02 -3.19
CA GLN A 153 -15.13 -10.51 -3.46
C GLN A 153 -14.12 -11.65 -3.56
N LEU A 154 -14.20 -12.63 -2.64
CA LEU A 154 -13.36 -13.85 -2.73
C LEU A 154 -13.63 -14.63 -4.02
N THR A 155 -14.89 -14.69 -4.46
CA THR A 155 -15.25 -15.31 -5.74
C THR A 155 -14.67 -14.55 -6.93
N GLN A 156 -14.60 -13.21 -6.86
CA GLN A 156 -13.96 -12.40 -7.89
C GLN A 156 -12.45 -12.65 -7.96
N LEU A 157 -11.76 -12.76 -6.81
CA LEU A 157 -10.35 -13.14 -6.76
C LEU A 157 -10.12 -14.54 -7.36
N LEU A 158 -11.02 -15.47 -7.09
CA LEU A 158 -10.97 -16.82 -7.68
C LEU A 158 -11.18 -16.78 -9.20
N ARG A 159 -12.17 -16.02 -9.69
CA ARG A 159 -12.40 -15.84 -11.13
C ARG A 159 -11.21 -15.19 -11.82
N PHE A 160 -10.57 -14.22 -11.17
CA PHE A 160 -9.32 -13.65 -11.67
C PHE A 160 -8.25 -14.72 -11.80
N ARG A 161 -8.05 -15.53 -10.75
CA ARG A 161 -7.10 -16.65 -10.75
C ARG A 161 -7.36 -17.63 -11.89
N THR A 162 -8.62 -17.97 -12.16
CA THR A 162 -8.96 -19.00 -13.16
C THR A 162 -9.01 -18.46 -14.59
N ASN A 163 -9.50 -17.23 -14.80
CA ASN A 163 -9.83 -16.74 -16.15
C ASN A 163 -8.79 -15.77 -16.73
N VAL A 164 -7.96 -15.16 -15.88
CA VAL A 164 -7.06 -14.08 -16.30
C VAL A 164 -5.62 -14.42 -15.94
N ALA A 165 -5.37 -14.80 -14.68
CA ALA A 165 -4.01 -14.94 -14.14
C ALA A 165 -3.15 -15.99 -14.88
N HIS A 166 -3.78 -16.99 -15.49
CA HIS A 166 -3.12 -18.06 -16.24
C HIS A 166 -3.45 -18.07 -17.74
N ASP A 167 -4.28 -17.15 -18.25
CA ASP A 167 -4.60 -17.12 -19.67
C ASP A 167 -3.39 -16.60 -20.46
N VAL A 168 -3.03 -17.32 -21.53
CA VAL A 168 -1.92 -16.96 -22.44
C VAL A 168 -2.03 -15.52 -22.96
N LYS A 169 -3.25 -14.99 -23.12
CA LYS A 169 -3.51 -13.62 -23.60
C LYS A 169 -2.91 -12.55 -22.69
N TYR A 170 -2.83 -12.80 -21.39
CA TYR A 170 -2.35 -11.85 -20.39
C TYR A 170 -0.99 -12.24 -19.82
N ALA A 171 -0.39 -13.33 -20.31
CA ALA A 171 0.94 -13.75 -19.92
C ALA A 171 2.02 -12.84 -20.52
N ASP A 172 3.12 -12.65 -19.79
CA ASP A 172 4.31 -12.05 -20.36
C ASP A 172 5.03 -13.12 -21.20
N LEU A 173 4.78 -13.11 -22.52
CA LEU A 173 5.40 -14.03 -23.46
C LEU A 173 6.88 -13.73 -23.68
N VAL A 174 7.35 -12.51 -23.37
CA VAL A 174 8.75 -12.11 -23.54
C VAL A 174 9.61 -12.63 -22.39
N GLY A 175 9.14 -12.48 -21.15
CA GLY A 175 9.76 -13.08 -19.96
C GLY A 175 9.34 -14.53 -19.71
N GLY A 176 8.33 -15.03 -20.44
CA GLY A 176 7.77 -16.36 -20.29
C GLY A 176 7.19 -16.60 -18.89
N ARG A 177 6.44 -15.63 -18.36
CA ARG A 177 5.86 -15.64 -17.02
C ARG A 177 4.34 -15.53 -17.08
N SER A 178 3.65 -16.26 -16.21
CA SER A 178 2.20 -16.09 -16.01
C SER A 178 1.91 -14.77 -15.30
N MET A 179 0.72 -14.22 -15.49
CA MET A 179 0.28 -13.04 -14.73
C MET A 179 0.12 -13.36 -13.24
N ALA A 180 -0.34 -14.58 -12.93
CA ALA A 180 -0.36 -15.15 -11.60
C ALA A 180 0.98 -14.98 -10.86
N ARG A 181 2.09 -15.34 -11.52
CA ARG A 181 3.42 -15.22 -10.92
C ARG A 181 3.80 -13.76 -10.70
N GLN A 182 3.58 -12.90 -11.69
CA GLN A 182 3.92 -11.48 -11.62
C GLN A 182 3.17 -10.74 -10.50
N VAL A 183 1.88 -11.03 -10.32
CA VAL A 183 1.07 -10.45 -9.23
C VAL A 183 1.61 -10.92 -7.87
N CYS A 184 1.86 -12.22 -7.71
CA CYS A 184 2.36 -12.77 -6.45
C CYS A 184 3.79 -12.36 -6.10
N SER A 185 4.61 -12.02 -7.10
CA SER A 185 5.94 -11.42 -6.90
C SER A 185 5.90 -9.89 -6.72
N GLN A 186 4.72 -9.28 -6.72
CA GLN A 186 4.52 -7.83 -6.60
C GLN A 186 5.29 -7.04 -7.67
N ASP A 187 5.27 -7.49 -8.92
CA ASP A 187 5.96 -6.81 -10.01
C ASP A 187 5.28 -5.45 -10.32
N GLU A 188 5.98 -4.35 -10.10
CA GLU A 188 5.46 -2.99 -10.24
C GLU A 188 5.19 -2.59 -11.71
N SER A 189 5.65 -3.39 -12.67
CA SER A 189 5.54 -3.09 -14.11
C SER A 189 4.22 -3.53 -14.76
N LEU A 190 3.25 -4.04 -13.97
CA LEU A 190 2.02 -4.66 -14.44
C LEU A 190 0.92 -3.66 -14.88
N GLN A 191 0.73 -3.45 -16.18
CA GLN A 191 -0.34 -2.56 -16.67
C GLN A 191 -1.78 -3.11 -16.45
N TRP A 192 -1.95 -4.44 -16.44
CA TRP A 192 -3.28 -5.07 -16.46
C TRP A 192 -3.77 -5.62 -15.10
N ALA A 193 -2.91 -5.64 -14.08
CA ALA A 193 -3.23 -6.25 -12.77
C ALA A 193 -2.83 -5.38 -11.57
N ASN A 194 -2.69 -4.06 -11.75
CA ASN A 194 -2.31 -3.13 -10.68
C ASN A 194 -3.21 -3.20 -9.44
N ALA A 195 -4.52 -3.37 -9.63
CA ALA A 195 -5.45 -3.51 -8.50
C ALA A 195 -5.16 -4.77 -7.68
N GLN A 196 -4.88 -5.89 -8.35
CA GLN A 196 -4.57 -7.17 -7.71
C GLN A 196 -3.20 -7.15 -7.02
N THR A 197 -2.23 -6.43 -7.59
CA THR A 197 -0.93 -6.18 -6.95
C THR A 197 -1.05 -5.32 -5.70
N GLY A 198 -1.90 -4.28 -5.70
CA GLY A 198 -2.21 -3.51 -4.49
C GLY A 198 -2.83 -4.39 -3.40
N VAL A 199 -3.85 -5.17 -3.77
CA VAL A 199 -4.52 -6.10 -2.85
C VAL A 199 -3.52 -7.11 -2.25
N ILE A 200 -2.63 -7.71 -3.05
CA ILE A 200 -1.67 -8.69 -2.49
C ILE A 200 -0.65 -8.02 -1.55
N SER A 201 -0.28 -6.76 -1.79
CA SER A 201 0.54 -5.97 -0.87
C SER A 201 -0.15 -5.83 0.49
N ASP A 202 -1.38 -5.34 0.49
CA ASP A 202 -2.17 -5.16 1.72
C ASP A 202 -2.38 -6.49 2.46
N LEU A 203 -2.63 -7.59 1.73
CA LEU A 203 -2.78 -8.92 2.33
C LEU A 203 -1.48 -9.40 2.99
N ASN A 204 -0.32 -9.23 2.34
CA ASN A 204 0.98 -9.64 2.89
C ASN A 204 1.36 -8.85 4.14
N ASP A 205 1.19 -7.53 4.08
CA ASP A 205 1.46 -6.63 5.21
C ASP A 205 0.52 -6.95 6.39
N TYR A 206 -0.77 -7.18 6.09
CA TYR A 206 -1.71 -7.58 7.12
C TYR A 206 -1.35 -8.95 7.73
N ILE A 207 -1.04 -9.97 6.93
CA ILE A 207 -0.68 -11.31 7.45
C ILE A 207 0.53 -11.25 8.39
N SER A 208 1.50 -10.37 8.11
CA SER A 208 2.75 -10.29 8.87
C SER A 208 2.60 -9.56 10.22
N VAL A 209 2.07 -8.34 10.23
CA VAL A 209 2.01 -7.47 11.43
C VAL A 209 0.60 -6.91 11.69
N GLY A 210 -0.30 -6.97 10.72
CA GLY A 210 -1.65 -6.39 10.77
C GLY A 210 -2.45 -6.71 12.03
N PRO A 211 -2.67 -7.99 12.41
CA PRO A 211 -3.44 -8.34 13.60
C PRO A 211 -2.92 -7.71 14.89
N ILE A 212 -1.59 -7.58 15.04
CA ILE A 212 -0.98 -6.96 16.23
C ILE A 212 -1.28 -5.47 16.23
N LEU A 213 -1.06 -4.79 15.10
CA LEU A 213 -1.35 -3.36 14.98
C LEU A 213 -2.84 -3.08 15.19
N ALA A 214 -3.73 -3.92 14.64
CA ALA A 214 -5.17 -3.83 14.83
C ALA A 214 -5.57 -4.02 16.29
N LEU A 215 -4.96 -4.97 17.00
CA LEU A 215 -5.21 -5.18 18.43
C LEU A 215 -4.74 -3.98 19.27
N LEU A 216 -3.59 -3.38 18.94
CA LEU A 216 -3.09 -2.17 19.61
C LEU A 216 -4.01 -0.96 19.34
N ALA A 217 -4.42 -0.76 18.08
CA ALA A 217 -5.33 0.32 17.71
C ALA A 217 -6.70 0.18 18.40
N ILE A 218 -7.28 -1.03 18.39
CA ILE A 218 -8.51 -1.35 19.11
C ILE A 218 -8.30 -1.19 20.63
N GLY A 219 -7.14 -1.54 21.18
CA GLY A 219 -6.82 -1.35 22.59
C GLY A 219 -6.80 0.12 23.01
N CYS A 220 -6.17 0.98 22.21
CA CYS A 220 -6.21 2.43 22.41
C CYS A 220 -7.65 2.96 22.32
N TRP A 221 -8.39 2.55 21.28
CA TRP A 221 -9.78 2.94 21.08
C TRP A 221 -10.70 2.51 22.25
N LEU A 222 -10.61 1.25 22.67
CA LEU A 222 -11.36 0.73 23.82
C LEU A 222 -10.97 1.43 25.11
N SER A 223 -9.70 1.83 25.28
CA SER A 223 -9.27 2.61 26.45
C SER A 223 -9.91 4.00 26.46
N THR A 224 -9.96 4.69 25.32
CA THR A 224 -10.61 6.00 25.20
C THR A 224 -12.12 5.93 25.47
N THR A 225 -12.80 4.91 24.91
CA THR A 225 -14.24 4.72 25.13
C THR A 225 -14.57 4.26 26.55
N LEU A 226 -13.73 3.42 27.17
CA LEU A 226 -13.89 3.06 28.58
C LEU A 226 -13.73 4.27 29.49
N ARG A 227 -12.72 5.12 29.26
CA ARG A 227 -12.56 6.39 30.00
C ARG A 227 -13.87 7.19 29.98
N GLU A 228 -14.44 7.36 28.80
CA GLU A 228 -15.70 8.10 28.62
C GLU A 228 -16.89 7.44 29.33
N LEU A 229 -17.06 6.11 29.23
CA LEU A 229 -18.12 5.40 29.95
C LEU A 229 -18.02 5.57 31.47
N PHE A 230 -16.79 5.49 32.01
CA PHE A 230 -16.58 5.70 33.44
C PHE A 230 -16.86 7.16 33.86
N ASN A 231 -16.51 8.15 33.04
CA ASN A 231 -16.86 9.55 33.28
C ASN A 231 -18.37 9.74 33.37
N ILE A 232 -19.15 9.16 32.44
CA ILE A 232 -20.62 9.19 32.48
C ILE A 232 -21.16 8.57 33.78
N THR A 233 -20.63 7.41 34.20
CA THR A 233 -21.06 6.79 35.46
C THR A 233 -20.69 7.62 36.69
N GLY A 234 -19.55 8.32 36.66
CA GLY A 234 -19.11 9.24 37.70
C GLY A 234 -20.06 10.43 37.81
N PHE A 235 -20.36 11.08 36.68
CA PHE A 235 -21.31 12.19 36.59
C PHE A 235 -22.70 11.83 37.13
N VAL A 236 -23.25 10.68 36.69
CA VAL A 236 -24.55 10.18 37.19
C VAL A 236 -24.51 9.89 38.69
N SER A 237 -23.42 9.32 39.18
CA SER A 237 -23.24 9.01 40.61
C SER A 237 -23.14 10.29 41.46
N ALA A 238 -22.45 11.32 40.96
CA ALA A 238 -22.35 12.63 41.59
C ALA A 238 -23.72 13.33 41.67
N ILE A 239 -24.49 13.37 40.58
CA ILE A 239 -25.84 13.98 40.57
C ILE A 239 -26.79 13.29 41.55
N ARG A 240 -26.72 11.96 41.65
CA ARG A 240 -27.57 11.18 42.57
C ARG A 240 -27.28 11.49 44.04
N ARG A 241 -26.05 11.87 44.39
CA ARG A 241 -25.61 12.10 45.78
C ARG A 241 -26.25 13.32 46.44
N TYR A 242 -26.52 14.37 45.67
CA TYR A 242 -27.05 15.62 46.23
C TYR A 242 -28.43 15.45 46.85
N PRO A 243 -28.74 16.10 48.00
CA PRO A 243 -30.08 16.04 48.58
C PRO A 243 -31.12 16.70 47.66
N ILE A 244 -32.36 16.20 47.74
CA ILE A 244 -33.49 16.70 46.96
C ILE A 244 -34.02 17.97 47.64
N GLY A 245 -34.01 19.10 46.91
CA GLY A 245 -34.62 20.36 47.33
C GLY A 245 -35.68 20.86 46.35
N GLU A 246 -36.46 21.89 46.70
CA GLU A 246 -37.44 22.48 45.77
C GLU A 246 -36.77 23.22 44.60
N SER A 247 -35.64 23.87 44.86
CA SER A 247 -34.81 24.58 43.89
C SER A 247 -33.35 24.16 44.00
N THR A 248 -32.61 24.27 42.90
CA THR A 248 -31.16 24.04 42.90
C THR A 248 -30.46 25.29 43.42
N LEU A 249 -29.74 25.17 44.52
CA LEU A 249 -29.02 26.28 45.16
C LEU A 249 -27.50 26.08 45.04
N MET A 250 -26.82 27.17 44.69
CA MET A 250 -25.37 27.31 44.73
C MET A 250 -25.03 28.32 45.82
N ALA A 251 -24.10 27.96 46.70
CA ALA A 251 -23.58 28.81 47.76
C ALA A 251 -22.07 29.02 47.55
N ALA A 252 -21.53 30.10 48.10
CA ALA A 252 -20.08 30.22 48.25
C ALA A 252 -19.59 29.15 49.25
N GLY A 253 -18.40 28.60 49.03
CA GLY A 253 -17.76 27.66 49.94
C GLY A 253 -17.57 28.25 51.35
N ASP A 254 -17.50 27.38 52.36
CA ASP A 254 -17.32 27.78 53.78
C ASP A 254 -15.97 28.50 54.02
N ASP A 255 -14.98 28.30 53.14
CA ASP A 255 -13.69 28.99 53.17
C ASP A 255 -13.80 30.32 52.40
N GLY A 256 -14.26 31.36 53.11
CA GLY A 256 -14.65 32.67 52.58
C GLY A 256 -13.59 33.51 51.83
N ASP A 257 -12.43 32.94 51.48
CA ASP A 257 -11.32 33.61 50.78
C ASP A 257 -11.00 32.98 49.39
N SER A 258 -11.49 31.76 49.09
CA SER A 258 -11.07 31.00 47.89
C SER A 258 -11.92 31.19 46.64
N GLY A 259 -13.08 31.86 46.72
CA GLY A 259 -13.98 32.04 45.56
C GLY A 259 -14.68 30.76 45.08
N ASP A 260 -14.58 29.66 45.84
CA ASP A 260 -15.16 28.36 45.49
C ASP A 260 -16.69 28.39 45.52
N VAL A 261 -17.33 27.76 44.54
CA VAL A 261 -18.78 27.64 44.45
C VAL A 261 -19.19 26.21 44.73
N VAL A 262 -20.12 25.99 45.66
CA VAL A 262 -20.59 24.65 46.05
C VAL A 262 -22.09 24.51 45.78
N ILE A 263 -22.48 23.39 45.16
CA ILE A 263 -23.90 23.00 45.04
C ILE A 263 -24.35 22.39 46.36
N THR A 264 -25.37 22.95 47.00
CA THR A 264 -25.87 22.44 48.29
C THR A 264 -27.03 21.45 48.12
N GLN A 265 -27.96 21.75 47.22
CA GLN A 265 -29.14 20.94 46.95
C GLN A 265 -29.53 21.01 45.47
N MET A 266 -30.18 19.95 44.97
CA MET A 266 -30.61 19.88 43.57
C MET A 266 -32.07 19.45 43.45
N SER A 267 -32.85 20.17 42.63
CA SER A 267 -34.25 19.84 42.39
C SER A 267 -34.44 18.49 41.68
N PRO A 268 -35.51 17.74 41.99
CA PRO A 268 -35.75 16.43 41.39
C PRO A 268 -36.01 16.53 39.88
N PHE A 269 -36.68 17.61 39.45
CA PHE A 269 -36.89 17.89 38.03
C PHE A 269 -35.56 18.06 37.27
N ARG A 270 -34.61 18.83 37.84
CA ARG A 270 -33.28 19.01 37.23
C ARG A 270 -32.52 17.69 37.12
N LYS A 271 -32.57 16.84 38.15
CA LYS A 271 -31.94 15.51 38.10
C LYS A 271 -32.48 14.67 36.94
N TRP A 272 -33.80 14.65 36.74
CA TRP A 272 -34.42 13.95 35.61
C TRP A 272 -34.03 14.53 34.26
N VAL A 273 -33.99 15.86 34.13
CA VAL A 273 -33.57 16.53 32.89
C VAL A 273 -32.11 16.20 32.56
N LEU A 274 -31.20 16.33 33.54
CA LEU A 274 -29.78 15.98 33.35
C LEU A 274 -29.62 14.49 33.01
N PHE A 275 -30.41 13.60 33.62
CA PHE A 275 -30.33 12.18 33.28
C PHE A 275 -30.80 11.89 31.86
N PHE A 276 -31.99 12.34 31.46
CA PHE A 276 -32.60 11.99 30.18
C PHE A 276 -32.05 12.76 28.97
N PHE A 277 -31.60 14.00 29.16
CA PHE A 277 -31.14 14.86 28.06
C PHE A 277 -29.62 15.02 27.99
N VAL A 278 -28.87 14.54 28.98
CA VAL A 278 -27.40 14.67 29.03
C VAL A 278 -26.78 13.29 29.18
N ALA A 279 -26.99 12.63 30.32
CA ALA A 279 -26.31 11.36 30.63
C ALA A 279 -26.75 10.21 29.70
N LEU A 280 -28.04 10.07 29.43
CA LEU A 280 -28.56 9.01 28.57
C LEU A 280 -28.11 9.16 27.10
N PRO A 281 -28.25 10.34 26.44
CA PRO A 281 -27.71 10.54 25.09
C PRO A 281 -26.19 10.32 25.02
N ARG A 282 -25.42 10.85 25.98
CA ARG A 282 -23.97 10.65 26.07
C ARG A 282 -23.61 9.16 26.17
N LEU A 283 -24.35 8.39 26.98
CA LEU A 283 -24.19 6.95 27.08
C LEU A 283 -24.52 6.22 25.78
N VAL A 284 -25.63 6.58 25.12
CA VAL A 284 -26.04 5.96 23.85
C VAL A 284 -25.00 6.21 22.76
N VAL A 285 -24.47 7.43 22.65
CA VAL A 285 -23.41 7.79 21.71
C VAL A 285 -22.14 6.99 22.03
N ALA A 286 -21.66 7.03 23.29
CA ALA A 286 -20.43 6.35 23.69
C ALA A 286 -20.48 4.83 23.44
N VAL A 287 -21.59 4.18 23.80
CA VAL A 287 -21.77 2.72 23.56
C VAL A 287 -21.88 2.42 22.07
N SER A 288 -22.65 3.20 21.32
CA SER A 288 -22.82 2.99 19.88
C SER A 288 -21.49 3.14 19.16
N LEU A 289 -20.73 4.19 19.46
CA LEU A 289 -19.43 4.47 18.87
C LEU A 289 -18.40 3.43 19.27
N ALA A 290 -18.40 2.95 20.52
CA ALA A 290 -17.51 1.86 20.95
C ALA A 290 -17.72 0.59 20.10
N ILE A 291 -18.98 0.20 19.85
CA ILE A 291 -19.32 -0.97 19.03
C ILE A 291 -18.97 -0.75 17.56
N THR A 292 -19.42 0.37 16.97
CA THR A 292 -19.20 0.64 15.54
C THR A 292 -17.74 0.92 15.24
N GLY A 293 -17.05 1.67 16.09
CA GLY A 293 -15.62 1.99 15.97
C GLY A 293 -14.74 0.75 16.08
N THR A 294 -15.04 -0.17 17.01
CA THR A 294 -14.29 -1.44 17.12
C THR A 294 -14.44 -2.29 15.86
N ARG A 295 -15.65 -2.37 15.31
CA ARG A 295 -15.89 -3.09 14.04
C ARG A 295 -15.22 -2.41 12.86
N TYR A 296 -15.28 -1.08 12.79
CA TYR A 296 -14.65 -0.30 11.72
C TYR A 296 -13.13 -0.50 11.70
N LEU A 297 -12.47 -0.39 12.86
CA LEU A 297 -11.03 -0.65 12.98
C LEU A 297 -10.67 -2.10 12.67
N ALA A 298 -11.46 -3.06 13.17
CA ALA A 298 -11.21 -4.48 12.92
C ALA A 298 -11.36 -4.85 11.44
N ASN A 299 -12.03 -4.03 10.63
CA ASN A 299 -12.34 -4.28 9.22
C ASN A 299 -11.49 -3.41 8.26
N THR A 300 -10.31 -2.97 8.71
CA THR A 300 -9.35 -2.19 7.91
C THR A 300 -8.10 -3.05 7.60
N LEU A 301 -7.72 -3.22 6.31
CA LEU A 301 -6.52 -3.99 5.90
C LEU A 301 -5.25 -3.14 5.86
N SER A 302 -5.36 -1.92 5.31
CA SER A 302 -4.23 -1.00 5.18
C SER A 302 -3.76 -0.57 6.57
N LEU A 303 -2.47 -0.77 6.83
CA LEU A 303 -1.86 -0.45 8.12
C LEU A 303 -1.87 1.06 8.38
N ALA A 304 -1.71 1.87 7.35
CA ALA A 304 -1.75 3.33 7.43
C ALA A 304 -3.16 3.82 7.79
N ASP A 305 -4.17 3.28 7.11
CA ASP A 305 -5.57 3.65 7.34
C ASP A 305 -6.05 3.25 8.72
N LEU A 306 -5.56 2.11 9.25
CA LEU A 306 -5.91 1.65 10.59
C LEU A 306 -5.55 2.67 11.68
N ILE A 307 -4.36 3.29 11.59
CA ILE A 307 -3.92 4.32 12.54
C ILE A 307 -4.75 5.60 12.35
N LEU A 308 -4.93 6.03 11.10
CA LEU A 308 -5.69 7.24 10.78
C LEU A 308 -7.15 7.13 11.25
N ASN A 309 -7.77 5.98 11.04
CA ASN A 309 -9.14 5.67 11.45
C ASN A 309 -9.29 5.66 12.97
N ALA A 310 -8.29 5.16 13.72
CA ALA A 310 -8.33 5.15 15.18
C ALA A 310 -8.30 6.57 15.76
N VAL A 311 -7.46 7.45 15.21
CA VAL A 311 -7.40 8.87 15.60
C VAL A 311 -8.68 9.61 15.21
N ALA A 312 -9.22 9.36 14.02
CA ALA A 312 -10.47 9.98 13.58
C ALA A 312 -11.67 9.62 14.47
N LEU A 313 -11.73 8.37 14.95
CA LEU A 313 -12.76 7.96 15.91
C LEU A 313 -12.59 8.64 17.28
N ALA A 314 -11.36 8.80 17.76
CA ALA A 314 -11.07 9.54 19.00
C ALA A 314 -11.52 11.00 18.89
N PHE A 315 -11.27 11.65 17.75
CA PHE A 315 -11.74 13.01 17.50
C PHE A 315 -13.27 13.17 17.64
N ILE A 316 -14.06 12.17 17.26
CA ILE A 316 -15.53 12.23 17.42
C ILE A 316 -15.93 12.27 18.90
N LEU A 317 -15.19 11.58 19.77
CA LEU A 317 -15.43 11.62 21.22
C LEU A 317 -15.10 12.98 21.82
N ASP A 318 -14.03 13.64 21.35
CA ASP A 318 -13.56 14.93 21.88
C ASP A 318 -14.28 16.15 21.24
N LEU A 319 -15.30 15.93 20.40
CA LEU A 319 -16.02 16.98 19.69
C LEU A 319 -16.74 17.94 20.65
N ASP A 320 -17.23 17.44 21.78
CA ASP A 320 -17.88 18.23 22.82
C ASP A 320 -16.90 19.19 23.52
N GLU A 321 -15.64 18.79 23.74
CA GLU A 321 -14.59 19.67 24.25
C GLU A 321 -14.26 20.78 23.23
N LEU A 322 -14.24 20.44 21.94
CA LEU A 322 -14.03 21.41 20.87
C LEU A 322 -15.17 22.44 20.78
N VAL A 323 -16.43 21.99 20.87
CA VAL A 323 -17.60 22.88 20.84
C VAL A 323 -17.65 23.76 22.10
N GLU A 324 -17.29 23.23 23.27
CA GLU A 324 -17.17 24.00 24.51
C GLU A 324 -16.16 25.12 24.35
N SER A 325 -14.95 24.77 23.92
CA SER A 325 -13.83 25.70 23.88
C SER A 325 -14.04 26.85 22.89
N ALA A 326 -14.75 26.58 21.79
CA ALA A 326 -15.04 27.55 20.75
C ALA A 326 -16.25 28.45 21.06
N PHE A 327 -17.34 27.91 21.61
CA PHE A 327 -18.64 28.60 21.61
C PHE A 327 -19.27 28.80 22.99
N MET A 328 -18.81 28.11 24.04
CA MET A 328 -19.42 28.21 25.37
C MET A 328 -19.21 29.62 25.98
N PRO A 329 -20.23 30.25 26.59
CA PRO A 329 -20.07 31.53 27.27
C PRO A 329 -19.01 31.48 28.36
N ARG A 330 -18.15 32.51 28.43
CA ARG A 330 -17.08 32.62 29.44
C ARG A 330 -17.55 32.42 30.88
N ARG A 331 -18.80 32.84 31.18
CA ARG A 331 -19.42 32.65 32.51
C ARG A 331 -19.63 31.18 32.86
N ALA A 332 -20.04 30.35 31.90
CA ALA A 332 -20.21 28.92 32.13
C ALA A 332 -18.84 28.25 32.34
N ARG A 333 -17.81 28.67 31.60
CA ARG A 333 -16.43 28.17 31.77
C ARG A 333 -15.87 28.51 33.15
N PHE A 334 -16.03 29.77 33.57
CA PHE A 334 -15.64 30.20 34.92
C PHE A 334 -16.37 29.42 36.02
N LEU A 335 -17.65 29.08 35.81
CA LEU A 335 -18.40 28.27 36.77
C LEU A 335 -17.96 26.80 36.78
N LEU A 336 -17.50 26.25 35.64
CA LEU A 336 -16.85 24.94 35.62
C LEU A 336 -15.57 24.96 36.45
N ASP A 337 -14.72 25.97 36.25
CA ASP A 337 -13.46 26.14 36.98
C ASP A 337 -13.70 26.31 38.49
N ALA A 338 -14.66 27.17 38.86
CA ALA A 338 -14.96 27.49 40.26
C ALA A 338 -15.67 26.37 41.01
N LEU A 339 -16.34 25.44 40.31
CA LEU A 339 -16.97 24.27 40.92
C LEU A 339 -15.99 23.10 41.02
N GLY A 340 -15.14 22.90 40.00
CA GLY A 340 -13.99 21.99 39.95
C GLY A 340 -14.32 20.49 40.09
N THR A 341 -14.89 20.08 41.23
CA THR A 341 -15.16 18.68 41.55
C THR A 341 -16.53 18.49 42.20
N LEU A 342 -17.20 17.37 41.88
CA LEU A 342 -18.45 16.94 42.50
C LEU A 342 -18.21 15.73 43.41
N PRO A 343 -18.66 15.73 44.68
CA PRO A 343 -18.48 14.60 45.58
C PRO A 343 -19.35 13.40 45.17
N ILE A 344 -18.77 12.21 45.16
CA ILE A 344 -19.46 10.94 44.87
C ILE A 344 -19.75 10.20 46.19
N ALA A 345 -20.88 9.49 46.24
CA ALA A 345 -21.20 8.60 47.37
C ALA A 345 -20.13 7.50 47.53
N ARG A 346 -19.66 7.25 48.76
CA ARG A 346 -18.94 6.00 49.06
C ARG A 346 -19.92 4.84 48.93
N LEU A 347 -19.50 3.73 48.30
CA LEU A 347 -20.37 2.57 48.14
C LEU A 347 -20.57 1.90 49.52
N GLU A 348 -21.79 1.96 50.04
CA GLU A 348 -22.20 1.17 51.22
C GLU A 348 -22.75 -0.17 50.73
N ILE A 349 -21.96 -1.25 50.84
CA ILE A 349 -22.43 -2.60 50.55
C ILE A 349 -23.09 -3.15 51.83
N PRO A 350 -24.40 -3.47 51.81
CA PRO A 350 -25.07 -4.02 52.98
C PRO A 350 -24.44 -5.37 53.36
N GLY A 351 -23.88 -5.44 54.58
CA GLY A 351 -23.30 -6.66 55.17
C GLY A 351 -21.77 -6.66 55.35
N ILE A 352 -21.01 -5.78 54.68
CA ILE A 352 -19.52 -5.79 54.72
C ILE A 352 -18.92 -4.53 55.41
N GLY A 353 -19.75 -3.56 55.81
CA GLY A 353 -19.28 -2.34 56.48
C GLY A 353 -18.60 -1.36 55.52
N HIS A 354 -17.90 -0.36 56.08
CA HIS A 354 -17.26 0.70 55.30
C HIS A 354 -16.04 0.15 54.55
N MET A 355 -16.10 0.08 53.22
CA MET A 355 -14.91 -0.22 52.44
C MET A 355 -13.94 0.96 52.50
N ARG A 356 -12.68 0.70 52.88
CA ARG A 356 -11.61 1.71 52.81
C ARG A 356 -11.57 2.28 51.39
N GLY A 357 -11.53 3.61 51.24
CA GLY A 357 -11.60 4.30 49.94
C GLY A 357 -10.59 3.78 48.92
N GLY A 358 -9.37 3.44 49.37
CA GLY A 358 -8.35 2.82 48.51
C GLY A 358 -8.74 1.45 47.92
N PHE A 359 -9.60 0.68 48.58
CA PHE A 359 -10.09 -0.60 48.02
C PHE A 359 -11.13 -0.38 46.92
N GLN A 360 -12.02 0.62 47.07
CA GLN A 360 -13.02 0.97 46.05
C GLN A 360 -12.34 1.45 44.75
N GLU A 361 -11.32 2.31 44.85
CA GLU A 361 -10.58 2.78 43.67
C GLU A 361 -9.77 1.67 42.98
N ARG A 362 -9.14 0.78 43.77
CA ARG A 362 -8.47 -0.42 43.23
C ARG A 362 -9.44 -1.33 42.48
N MET A 363 -10.65 -1.55 43.01
CA MET A 363 -11.68 -2.35 42.36
C MET A 363 -12.18 -1.72 41.06
N LYS A 364 -12.38 -0.39 41.02
CA LYS A 364 -12.72 0.32 39.77
C LYS A 364 -11.62 0.18 38.72
N ASN A 365 -10.35 0.36 39.09
CA ASN A 365 -9.23 0.22 38.16
C ASN A 365 -9.07 -1.23 37.68
N LEU A 366 -9.25 -2.22 38.56
CA LEU A 366 -9.24 -3.63 38.18
C LEU A 366 -10.41 -3.98 37.25
N LEU A 367 -11.59 -3.41 37.48
CA LEU A 367 -12.75 -3.54 36.59
C LEU A 367 -12.47 -2.93 35.20
N LYS A 368 -11.85 -1.73 35.15
CA LYS A 368 -11.43 -1.10 33.87
C LYS A 368 -10.50 -2.01 33.08
N VAL A 369 -9.47 -2.55 33.71
CA VAL A 369 -8.52 -3.46 33.07
C VAL A 369 -9.21 -4.76 32.63
N ALA A 370 -10.08 -5.34 33.47
CA ALA A 370 -10.82 -6.54 33.13
C ALA A 370 -11.75 -6.34 31.93
N LEU A 371 -12.46 -5.20 31.86
CA LEU A 371 -13.32 -4.84 30.72
C LEU A 371 -12.50 -4.60 29.45
N LEU A 372 -11.32 -3.97 29.54
CA LEU A 372 -10.43 -3.79 28.40
C LEU A 372 -9.94 -5.14 27.86
N LEU A 373 -9.45 -6.02 28.73
CA LEU A 373 -8.98 -7.35 28.33
C LEU A 373 -10.12 -8.20 27.75
N LEU A 374 -11.32 -8.12 28.32
CA LEU A 374 -12.51 -8.78 27.78
C LEU A 374 -12.86 -8.22 26.40
N GLY A 375 -12.87 -6.89 26.24
CA GLY A 375 -13.14 -6.24 24.96
C GLY A 375 -12.12 -6.62 23.88
N LEU A 376 -10.83 -6.68 24.22
CA LEU A 376 -9.77 -7.15 23.34
C LEU A 376 -9.93 -8.62 22.96
N ALA A 377 -10.26 -9.49 23.93
CA ALA A 377 -10.52 -10.90 23.67
C ALA A 377 -11.73 -11.11 22.75
N VAL A 378 -12.81 -10.35 22.96
CA VAL A 378 -13.99 -10.37 22.09
C VAL A 378 -13.65 -9.84 20.70
N ALA A 379 -12.93 -8.73 20.58
CA ALA A 379 -12.50 -8.18 19.29
C ALA A 379 -11.60 -9.18 18.54
N TRP A 380 -10.69 -9.84 19.24
CA TRP A 380 -9.84 -10.88 18.66
C TRP A 380 -10.66 -12.06 18.12
N LEU A 381 -11.50 -12.68 18.97
CA LEU A 381 -12.23 -13.90 18.62
C LEU A 381 -13.36 -13.66 17.63
N CYS A 382 -14.09 -12.54 17.75
CA CYS A 382 -15.29 -12.29 16.96
C CYS A 382 -15.05 -11.46 15.70
N LEU A 383 -13.97 -10.68 15.62
CA LEU A 383 -13.74 -9.75 14.49
C LEU A 383 -12.41 -10.02 13.79
N LEU A 384 -11.29 -10.00 14.52
CA LEU A 384 -9.96 -10.12 13.92
C LEU A 384 -9.66 -11.53 13.41
N GLN A 385 -9.97 -12.59 14.17
CA GLN A 385 -9.73 -13.96 13.73
C GLN A 385 -10.52 -14.32 12.45
N PRO A 386 -11.84 -14.05 12.36
CA PRO A 386 -12.57 -14.25 11.11
C PRO A 386 -12.05 -13.43 9.94
N LEU A 387 -11.55 -12.22 10.19
CA LEU A 387 -10.91 -11.43 9.13
C LEU A 387 -9.58 -12.05 8.71
N TYR A 388 -8.72 -12.43 9.65
CA TYR A 388 -7.43 -13.05 9.38
C TYR A 388 -7.59 -14.33 8.53
N ASP A 389 -8.58 -15.16 8.84
CA ASP A 389 -8.89 -16.36 8.05
C ASP A 389 -9.31 -16.00 6.61
N ARG A 390 -10.12 -14.95 6.42
CA ARG A 390 -10.52 -14.45 5.09
C ARG A 390 -9.34 -13.86 4.32
N VAL A 391 -8.47 -13.10 4.98
CA VAL A 391 -7.24 -12.54 4.40
C VAL A 391 -6.31 -13.66 3.93
N ARG A 392 -6.08 -14.66 4.78
CA ARG A 392 -5.25 -15.82 4.44
C ARG A 392 -5.86 -16.62 3.30
N LEU A 393 -7.18 -16.78 3.28
CA LEU A 393 -7.89 -17.43 2.18
C LEU A 393 -7.75 -16.64 0.87
N ALA A 394 -7.93 -15.31 0.89
CA ALA A 394 -7.75 -14.44 -0.27
C ALA A 394 -6.34 -14.55 -0.83
N HIS A 395 -5.32 -14.47 0.04
CA HIS A 395 -3.92 -14.68 -0.34
C HIS A 395 -3.72 -16.07 -0.96
N ASN A 396 -4.29 -17.12 -0.35
CA ASN A 396 -4.16 -18.48 -0.88
C ASN A 396 -4.85 -18.66 -2.24
N ILE A 397 -6.02 -18.07 -2.45
CA ILE A 397 -6.71 -18.09 -3.74
C ILE A 397 -5.82 -17.51 -4.84
N LEU A 398 -5.13 -16.41 -4.54
CA LEU A 398 -4.28 -15.72 -5.52
C LEU A 398 -2.92 -16.39 -5.71
N CYS A 399 -2.26 -16.81 -4.63
CA CYS A 399 -0.84 -17.13 -4.62
C CYS A 399 -0.47 -18.51 -4.07
N SER A 400 -1.41 -19.33 -3.59
CA SER A 400 -1.08 -20.72 -3.26
C SER A 400 -1.02 -21.61 -4.51
N GLY A 401 -0.43 -22.80 -4.37
CA GLY A 401 -0.36 -23.79 -5.44
C GLY A 401 0.58 -23.39 -6.58
N ARG A 402 0.37 -24.01 -7.76
CA ARG A 402 1.23 -23.80 -8.93
C ARG A 402 0.90 -22.46 -9.58
N GLN A 403 1.86 -21.55 -9.62
CA GLN A 403 1.74 -20.25 -10.31
C GLN A 403 2.33 -20.28 -11.72
N ASP A 404 3.30 -21.16 -11.95
CA ASP A 404 4.15 -21.13 -13.14
C ASP A 404 3.58 -21.95 -14.31
N PHE A 405 2.38 -21.60 -14.75
CA PHE A 405 1.79 -22.16 -15.97
C PHE A 405 0.84 -21.17 -16.63
N ILE A 406 0.61 -21.38 -17.92
CA ILE A 406 -0.41 -20.69 -18.71
C ILE A 406 -1.26 -21.71 -19.46
N TYR A 407 -2.48 -21.34 -19.80
CA TYR A 407 -3.40 -22.17 -20.57
C TYR A 407 -4.07 -21.38 -21.71
N THR A 408 -4.60 -22.13 -22.67
CA THR A 408 -5.53 -21.67 -23.69
C THR A 408 -6.62 -22.71 -23.89
N VAL A 409 -7.75 -22.32 -24.48
CA VAL A 409 -8.79 -23.26 -24.91
C VAL A 409 -8.70 -23.40 -26.42
N ASN A 410 -8.40 -24.61 -26.88
CA ASN A 410 -8.34 -24.91 -28.30
C ASN A 410 -9.76 -24.73 -28.89
N SER A 411 -9.91 -23.78 -29.81
CA SER A 411 -11.23 -23.40 -30.35
C SER A 411 -11.88 -24.49 -31.21
N ALA A 412 -11.10 -25.45 -31.72
CA ALA A 412 -11.62 -26.57 -32.51
C ALA A 412 -12.09 -27.74 -31.65
N THR A 413 -11.41 -28.01 -30.52
CA THR A 413 -11.70 -29.18 -29.66
C THR A 413 -12.44 -28.81 -28.38
N GLY A 414 -12.40 -27.54 -27.96
CA GLY A 414 -12.89 -27.08 -26.67
C GLY A 414 -12.04 -27.54 -25.48
N LEU A 415 -10.87 -28.15 -25.73
CA LEU A 415 -9.99 -28.65 -24.68
C LEU A 415 -9.08 -27.54 -24.15
N VAL A 416 -8.81 -27.59 -22.84
CA VAL A 416 -7.81 -26.72 -22.20
C VAL A 416 -6.43 -27.33 -22.42
N GLU A 417 -5.58 -26.59 -23.12
CA GLU A 417 -4.18 -26.93 -23.32
C GLU A 417 -3.33 -25.99 -22.47
N ALA A 418 -2.36 -26.52 -21.73
CA ALA A 418 -1.56 -25.74 -20.80
C ALA A 418 -0.08 -26.09 -20.91
N THR A 419 0.78 -25.10 -20.68
CA THR A 419 2.24 -25.26 -20.63
C THR A 419 2.82 -24.53 -19.43
N THR A 420 4.00 -24.94 -19.00
CA THR A 420 4.69 -24.37 -17.85
C THR A 420 5.38 -23.06 -18.20
N THR A 421 5.37 -22.09 -17.28
CA THR A 421 6.13 -20.84 -17.38
C THR A 421 7.41 -20.90 -16.53
N PHE A 422 8.32 -19.94 -16.70
CA PHE A 422 9.55 -19.88 -15.92
C PHE A 422 9.28 -19.39 -14.48
N SER A 423 9.99 -19.95 -13.49
CA SER A 423 9.65 -19.83 -12.06
C SER A 423 10.31 -18.68 -11.28
N ASP A 424 11.51 -18.19 -11.65
CA ASP A 424 12.02 -16.81 -11.44
C ASP A 424 13.54 -16.67 -11.69
N ASN A 425 14.01 -15.41 -11.77
CA ASN A 425 15.41 -14.95 -11.89
C ASN A 425 16.16 -15.34 -13.17
N GLY A 426 15.48 -15.24 -14.32
CA GLY A 426 16.17 -15.17 -15.61
C GLY A 426 16.91 -13.84 -15.73
N ALA A 427 18.20 -13.87 -16.09
CA ALA A 427 18.87 -12.68 -16.60
C ALA A 427 18.04 -12.10 -17.78
N LEU A 428 18.02 -10.76 -17.93
CA LEU A 428 17.33 -10.08 -19.04
C LEU A 428 17.49 -10.86 -20.36
N THR A 429 16.39 -11.11 -21.07
CA THR A 429 16.42 -11.77 -22.37
C THR A 429 17.21 -10.94 -23.38
N ALA A 430 17.70 -11.55 -24.47
CA ALA A 430 18.49 -10.82 -25.47
C ALA A 430 17.75 -9.57 -25.99
N ASN A 431 16.44 -9.68 -26.22
CA ASN A 431 15.59 -8.57 -26.66
C ASN A 431 15.44 -7.49 -25.57
N GLN A 432 15.21 -7.87 -24.30
CA GLN A 432 15.14 -6.91 -23.19
C GLN A 432 16.47 -6.17 -23.01
N LYS A 433 17.62 -6.86 -23.19
CA LYS A 433 18.95 -6.23 -23.17
C LYS A 433 19.10 -5.19 -24.29
N SER A 434 18.58 -5.47 -25.49
CA SER A 434 18.57 -4.52 -26.61
C SER A 434 17.71 -3.28 -26.35
N VAL A 435 16.52 -3.46 -25.75
CA VAL A 435 15.62 -2.37 -25.41
C VAL A 435 16.22 -1.46 -24.34
N VAL A 436 16.79 -2.01 -23.27
CA VAL A 436 17.42 -1.19 -22.22
C VAL A 436 18.64 -0.42 -22.76
N ARG A 437 19.43 -1.03 -23.65
CA ARG A 437 20.52 -0.32 -24.34
C ARG A 437 19.99 0.86 -25.18
N LEU A 438 18.87 0.67 -25.87
CA LEU A 438 18.23 1.73 -26.64
C LEU A 438 17.66 2.84 -25.73
N ALA A 439 17.13 2.46 -24.57
CA ALA A 439 16.58 3.37 -23.57
C ALA A 439 17.65 4.20 -22.83
N GLN A 440 18.94 3.83 -22.94
CA GLN A 440 20.06 4.54 -22.31
C GLN A 440 19.87 4.83 -20.81
N VAL A 441 19.30 3.85 -20.10
CA VAL A 441 19.05 3.98 -18.64
C VAL A 441 20.38 4.07 -17.89
N ASP A 442 20.49 5.06 -17.01
CA ASP A 442 21.65 5.23 -16.13
C ASP A 442 21.56 4.23 -14.97
N LEU A 443 22.45 3.23 -14.98
CA LEU A 443 22.46 2.11 -14.04
C LEU A 443 23.73 2.16 -13.20
N PHE A 444 23.60 2.03 -11.88
CA PHE A 444 24.72 2.00 -10.93
C PHE A 444 24.65 0.77 -10.03
N SER A 445 25.82 0.30 -9.57
CA SER A 445 25.87 -0.89 -8.73
C SER A 445 25.32 -0.65 -7.32
N ILE A 446 24.46 -1.55 -6.86
CA ILE A 446 23.96 -1.62 -5.48
C ILE A 446 24.38 -2.99 -4.90
N PRO A 447 24.87 -3.06 -3.64
CA PRO A 447 25.21 -4.33 -3.00
C PRO A 447 24.04 -5.34 -3.04
N GLY A 448 24.27 -6.52 -3.61
CA GLY A 448 23.28 -7.60 -3.71
C GLY A 448 22.46 -7.66 -5.01
N TRP A 449 22.60 -6.70 -5.92
CA TRP A 449 21.83 -6.65 -7.18
C TRP A 449 22.67 -6.94 -8.42
N TYR A 450 23.52 -5.99 -8.84
CA TYR A 450 24.44 -6.15 -9.97
C TYR A 450 25.81 -5.53 -9.66
N LYS A 451 26.88 -6.25 -10.01
CA LYS A 451 28.25 -5.72 -9.91
C LYS A 451 28.47 -4.70 -11.04
N GLN A 452 29.19 -3.61 -10.78
CA GLN A 452 29.43 -2.52 -11.75
C GLN A 452 29.93 -3.04 -13.11
N HIS A 453 30.85 -4.01 -13.09
CA HIS A 453 31.37 -4.63 -14.32
C HIS A 453 30.32 -5.41 -15.15
N ALA A 454 29.25 -5.91 -14.52
CA ALA A 454 28.16 -6.57 -15.22
C ALA A 454 27.23 -5.55 -15.90
N ILE A 455 27.04 -4.38 -15.27
CA ILE A 455 26.32 -3.23 -15.83
C ILE A 455 27.09 -2.65 -17.03
N GLU A 456 28.40 -2.41 -16.87
CA GLU A 456 29.27 -1.94 -17.96
C GLU A 456 29.31 -2.93 -19.12
N ARG A 457 29.42 -4.24 -18.83
CA ARG A 457 29.38 -5.29 -19.85
C ARG A 457 28.05 -5.29 -20.59
N PHE A 458 26.94 -5.05 -19.89
CA PHE A 458 25.60 -4.99 -20.48
C PHE A 458 25.42 -3.76 -21.38
N GLN A 459 25.82 -2.57 -20.93
CA GLN A 459 25.78 -1.33 -21.71
C GLN A 459 26.71 -1.38 -22.94
N LYS A 460 27.84 -2.10 -22.83
CA LYS A 460 28.85 -2.21 -23.89
C LYS A 460 28.61 -3.37 -24.87
N ASN A 461 28.04 -4.49 -24.40
CA ASN A 461 27.92 -5.75 -25.16
C ASN A 461 26.47 -6.25 -25.34
N GLY A 462 25.45 -5.48 -24.97
CA GLY A 462 24.05 -5.81 -25.27
C GLY A 462 23.80 -5.83 -26.78
N ALA A 463 22.98 -6.76 -27.27
CA ALA A 463 22.65 -6.85 -28.69
C ALA A 463 22.10 -5.50 -29.20
N PRO A 464 22.58 -4.96 -30.34
CA PRO A 464 22.11 -3.68 -30.86
C PRO A 464 20.59 -3.69 -31.12
N ALA A 465 19.93 -2.55 -31.02
CA ALA A 465 18.56 -2.38 -31.51
C ALA A 465 18.59 -1.45 -32.73
N ILE A 466 17.68 -1.65 -33.69
CA ILE A 466 17.51 -0.73 -34.80
C ILE A 466 16.51 0.34 -34.36
N LEU A 467 16.96 1.60 -34.34
CA LEU A 467 16.09 2.75 -34.15
C LEU A 467 15.82 3.38 -35.52
N HIS A 468 14.60 3.21 -36.03
CA HIS A 468 14.16 3.92 -37.23
C HIS A 468 13.91 5.39 -36.86
N LYS A 469 14.67 6.31 -37.47
CA LYS A 469 14.49 7.76 -37.31
C LYS A 469 13.67 8.31 -38.47
N ALA A 470 12.85 9.32 -38.21
CA ALA A 470 12.18 10.06 -39.27
C ALA A 470 13.20 10.85 -40.12
N ASP A 471 12.81 11.22 -41.34
CA ASP A 471 13.65 12.02 -42.22
C ASP A 471 13.95 13.41 -41.61
N ALA A 472 15.02 14.03 -42.10
CA ALA A 472 15.69 15.20 -41.52
C ALA A 472 14.76 16.27 -40.94
N GLY A 473 14.60 16.26 -39.61
CA GLY A 473 13.97 17.34 -38.83
C GLY A 473 12.85 16.90 -37.88
N GLU A 474 12.29 15.70 -38.04
CA GLU A 474 11.24 15.19 -37.15
C GLU A 474 11.76 14.20 -36.11
N GLU A 475 11.29 14.30 -34.87
CA GLU A 475 11.68 13.40 -33.78
C GLU A 475 10.95 12.04 -33.84
N ALA A 476 9.78 11.98 -34.48
CA ALA A 476 8.95 10.77 -34.63
C ALA A 476 8.05 10.83 -35.87
N SER A 477 7.69 9.68 -36.43
CA SER A 477 6.79 9.57 -37.58
C SER A 477 5.67 8.57 -37.31
N MET A 478 4.41 8.98 -37.51
CA MET A 478 3.25 8.09 -37.39
C MET A 478 3.31 6.93 -38.39
N LYS A 479 3.96 7.13 -39.55
CA LYS A 479 4.21 6.07 -40.53
C LYS A 479 5.13 5.00 -39.94
N LEU A 480 6.24 5.40 -39.32
CA LEU A 480 7.16 4.49 -38.65
C LEU A 480 6.49 3.79 -37.45
N LEU A 481 5.64 4.49 -36.71
CA LEU A 481 4.88 3.92 -35.59
C LEU A 481 3.91 2.82 -36.08
N PHE A 482 3.20 3.09 -37.18
CA PHE A 482 2.31 2.12 -37.80
C PHE A 482 3.09 0.95 -38.41
N GLU A 483 4.25 1.19 -39.00
CA GLU A 483 5.14 0.13 -39.51
C GLU A 483 5.60 -0.81 -38.38
N ILE A 484 5.99 -0.28 -37.21
CA ILE A 484 6.35 -1.08 -36.03
C ILE A 484 5.13 -1.87 -35.52
N LEU A 485 3.95 -1.25 -35.42
CA LEU A 485 2.72 -1.91 -34.98
C LEU A 485 2.28 -3.03 -35.94
N MET A 486 2.56 -2.87 -37.24
CA MET A 486 2.32 -3.89 -38.25
C MET A 486 3.38 -4.99 -38.29
N LEU A 487 4.55 -4.80 -37.67
CA LEU A 487 5.55 -5.84 -37.43
C LEU A 487 5.21 -6.70 -36.20
N GLU A 488 4.62 -6.10 -35.18
CA GLU A 488 4.13 -6.81 -33.98
C GLU A 488 2.99 -7.78 -34.34
N LYS A 489 2.10 -7.39 -35.24
CA LYS A 489 0.93 -8.18 -35.65
C LYS A 489 1.18 -9.14 -36.82
N SER A 490 2.38 -9.13 -37.40
CA SER A 490 2.70 -9.93 -38.60
C SER A 490 3.22 -11.32 -38.25
N ASP A 491 2.75 -12.33 -38.99
CA ASP A 491 3.43 -13.63 -39.10
C ASP A 491 4.79 -13.51 -39.83
N VAL A 492 5.56 -14.61 -39.86
CA VAL A 492 6.90 -14.64 -40.49
C VAL A 492 6.85 -14.19 -41.96
N GLN A 493 5.79 -14.53 -42.70
CA GLN A 493 5.62 -14.20 -44.11
C GLN A 493 5.41 -12.69 -44.31
N GLN A 494 4.52 -12.10 -43.51
CA GLN A 494 4.23 -10.66 -43.53
C GLN A 494 5.42 -9.83 -43.05
N ALA A 495 6.19 -10.33 -42.07
CA ALA A 495 7.43 -9.69 -41.62
C ALA A 495 8.53 -9.77 -42.69
N ALA A 496 8.74 -10.96 -43.27
CA ALA A 496 9.73 -11.18 -44.32
C ALA A 496 9.44 -10.39 -45.60
N ALA A 497 8.16 -10.08 -45.87
CA ALA A 497 7.79 -9.28 -47.03
C ALA A 497 8.37 -7.87 -47.04
N ARG A 498 8.81 -7.35 -45.89
CA ARG A 498 9.34 -5.99 -45.71
C ARG A 498 10.87 -5.93 -45.60
N LEU A 499 11.55 -7.08 -45.65
CA LEU A 499 13.00 -7.14 -45.51
C LEU A 499 13.71 -6.83 -46.85
N PRO A 500 14.89 -6.19 -46.82
CA PRO A 500 15.70 -6.01 -48.02
C PRO A 500 16.30 -7.36 -48.47
N CYS A 501 16.48 -7.53 -49.78
CA CYS A 501 17.17 -8.70 -50.32
C CYS A 501 18.68 -8.45 -50.43
N THR A 502 19.36 -8.33 -49.29
CA THR A 502 20.83 -8.22 -49.25
C THR A 502 21.38 -8.66 -47.91
N ASP A 503 22.55 -9.31 -47.92
CA ASP A 503 23.21 -9.81 -46.70
C ASP A 503 23.68 -8.67 -45.77
N ASP A 504 23.92 -7.49 -46.32
CA ASP A 504 24.33 -6.28 -45.57
C ASP A 504 23.13 -5.37 -45.24
N GLY A 505 21.91 -5.92 -45.24
CA GLY A 505 20.68 -5.15 -45.00
C GLY A 505 20.58 -4.58 -43.58
N PHE A 506 21.43 -5.05 -42.67
CA PHE A 506 21.46 -4.69 -41.26
C PHE A 506 22.90 -4.44 -40.78
N PRO A 507 23.10 -3.64 -39.70
CA PRO A 507 24.42 -3.41 -39.15
C PRO A 507 25.13 -4.72 -38.75
N ALA A 508 26.39 -4.88 -39.18
CA ALA A 508 27.14 -6.14 -38.99
C ALA A 508 27.28 -6.59 -37.52
N SER A 509 27.26 -5.65 -36.56
CA SER A 509 27.28 -5.97 -35.12
C SER A 509 26.00 -6.66 -34.67
N LEU A 510 24.84 -6.26 -35.20
CA LEU A 510 23.54 -6.83 -34.89
C LEU A 510 23.40 -8.23 -35.49
N VAL A 511 23.77 -8.35 -36.76
CA VAL A 511 23.73 -9.60 -37.49
C VAL A 511 24.64 -10.64 -36.83
N ARG A 512 25.87 -10.25 -36.45
CA ARG A 512 26.84 -11.16 -35.82
C ARG A 512 26.31 -11.84 -34.56
N ASP A 513 25.75 -11.06 -33.64
CA ASP A 513 25.28 -11.60 -32.37
C ASP A 513 24.08 -12.52 -32.57
N ARG A 514 23.16 -12.15 -33.48
CA ARG A 514 21.98 -12.96 -33.78
C ARG A 514 22.32 -14.24 -34.53
N LEU A 515 23.26 -14.19 -35.48
CA LEU A 515 23.76 -15.38 -36.17
C LEU A 515 24.42 -16.35 -35.20
N ARG A 516 25.24 -15.86 -34.26
CA ARG A 516 25.85 -16.70 -33.23
C ARG A 516 24.82 -17.31 -32.29
N ASP A 517 23.75 -16.60 -31.96
CA ASP A 517 22.68 -17.13 -31.11
C ASP A 517 21.93 -18.28 -31.80
N VAL A 518 21.47 -18.06 -33.03
CA VAL A 518 20.66 -19.01 -33.80
C VAL A 518 21.47 -20.24 -34.25
N THR A 519 22.77 -20.07 -34.51
CA THR A 519 23.65 -21.16 -34.97
C THR A 519 24.44 -21.83 -33.84
N ASN A 520 24.06 -21.61 -32.58
CA ASN A 520 24.77 -22.12 -31.41
C ASN A 520 26.29 -21.80 -31.44
N LYS A 521 26.60 -20.57 -31.81
CA LYS A 521 27.92 -19.91 -31.92
C LYS A 521 28.81 -20.40 -33.05
N THR A 522 28.26 -21.11 -34.03
CA THR A 522 29.05 -21.70 -35.13
C THR A 522 29.28 -20.76 -36.31
N VAL A 523 28.51 -19.68 -36.44
CA VAL A 523 28.59 -18.67 -37.51
C VAL A 523 28.36 -17.28 -36.93
N GLY A 524 29.20 -16.30 -37.31
CA GLY A 524 29.07 -14.90 -36.91
C GLY A 524 28.97 -13.89 -38.07
N SER A 525 28.94 -14.34 -39.32
CA SER A 525 28.72 -13.49 -40.49
C SER A 525 28.08 -14.28 -41.64
N CYS A 526 27.44 -13.59 -42.58
CA CYS A 526 26.92 -14.24 -43.79
C CYS A 526 28.05 -14.89 -44.61
N LYS A 527 29.26 -14.31 -44.58
CA LYS A 527 30.44 -14.94 -45.22
C LYS A 527 30.81 -16.30 -44.60
N GLU A 528 30.79 -16.40 -43.27
CA GLU A 528 31.01 -17.69 -42.58
C GLU A 528 29.84 -18.67 -42.83
N LEU A 529 28.62 -18.15 -43.02
CA LEU A 529 27.46 -18.98 -43.36
C LEU A 529 27.60 -19.63 -44.75
N ALA A 530 28.25 -18.95 -45.69
CA ALA A 530 28.48 -19.48 -47.04
C ALA A 530 29.33 -20.77 -47.03
N GLU A 531 30.15 -20.99 -46.00
CA GLU A 531 30.93 -22.22 -45.80
C GLU A 531 30.07 -23.38 -45.26
N LYS A 532 28.85 -23.09 -44.76
CA LYS A 532 27.92 -24.05 -44.14
C LYS A 532 26.50 -23.90 -44.71
N PRO A 533 26.31 -24.11 -46.04
CA PRO A 533 25.03 -23.86 -46.71
C PRO A 533 23.89 -24.75 -46.20
N ASP A 534 24.20 -25.90 -45.60
CA ASP A 534 23.20 -26.84 -45.07
C ASP A 534 22.37 -26.22 -43.93
N LEU A 535 22.92 -25.25 -43.19
CA LEU A 535 22.18 -24.51 -42.16
C LEU A 535 21.01 -23.71 -42.75
N CYS A 536 21.13 -23.20 -43.97
CA CYS A 536 20.05 -22.46 -44.62
C CYS A 536 18.88 -23.37 -45.04
N ALA A 537 19.10 -24.68 -45.17
CA ALA A 537 18.09 -25.66 -45.60
C ALA A 537 17.33 -26.33 -44.46
N ASP A 538 17.52 -25.90 -43.21
CA ASP A 538 16.75 -26.38 -42.06
C ASP A 538 15.46 -25.59 -41.90
N ILE A 539 14.34 -26.27 -41.63
CA ILE A 539 13.02 -25.64 -41.48
C ILE A 539 12.99 -24.55 -40.40
N SER A 540 13.75 -24.71 -39.32
CA SER A 540 13.79 -23.78 -38.17
C SER A 540 14.58 -22.49 -38.43
N MET A 541 15.38 -22.45 -39.51
CA MET A 541 16.38 -21.41 -39.76
C MET A 541 15.84 -20.19 -40.54
N ASN A 542 14.61 -19.77 -40.23
CA ASN A 542 13.97 -18.58 -40.84
C ASN A 542 14.84 -17.32 -40.65
N THR A 543 15.42 -17.17 -39.45
CA THR A 543 16.27 -16.01 -39.11
C THR A 543 17.52 -15.93 -39.99
N LEU A 544 18.11 -17.07 -40.39
CA LEU A 544 19.29 -17.07 -41.28
C LEU A 544 18.91 -16.58 -42.68
N ARG A 545 17.78 -17.07 -43.21
CA ARG A 545 17.26 -16.68 -44.53
C ARG A 545 16.80 -15.22 -44.57
N SER A 546 16.34 -14.69 -43.44
CA SER A 546 15.96 -13.28 -43.29
C SER A 546 17.16 -12.32 -43.17
N LEU A 547 18.24 -12.74 -42.50
CA LEU A 547 19.43 -11.91 -42.25
C LEU A 547 20.51 -12.03 -43.33
N CYS A 548 20.65 -13.21 -43.94
CA CYS A 548 21.61 -13.52 -44.99
C CYS A 548 20.90 -14.08 -46.23
N PRO A 549 19.96 -13.33 -46.84
CA PRO A 549 19.11 -13.85 -47.90
C PRO A 549 19.89 -14.26 -49.15
N GLN A 550 20.97 -13.57 -49.51
CA GLN A 550 21.74 -13.87 -50.71
C GLN A 550 22.67 -15.06 -50.48
N THR A 551 23.34 -15.11 -49.32
CA THR A 551 24.13 -16.29 -48.94
C THR A 551 23.27 -17.54 -48.86
N CYS A 552 22.05 -17.44 -48.33
CA CYS A 552 21.10 -18.55 -48.30
C CYS A 552 20.44 -18.82 -49.66
N GLY A 553 20.69 -18.01 -50.69
CA GLY A 553 20.17 -18.21 -52.04
C GLY A 553 18.68 -17.95 -52.20
N CYS A 554 18.11 -17.01 -51.44
CA CYS A 554 16.72 -16.56 -51.62
C CYS A 554 16.50 -15.86 -52.97
N ASP A 555 17.55 -15.26 -53.53
CA ASP A 555 17.62 -14.68 -54.88
C ASP A 555 18.18 -15.66 -55.93
N GLU A 556 18.63 -16.85 -55.53
CA GLU A 556 19.21 -17.85 -56.42
C GLU A 556 18.13 -18.82 -56.96
N PRO A 557 17.94 -18.90 -58.28
CA PRO A 557 16.90 -19.75 -58.84
C PRO A 557 17.23 -21.25 -58.96
N ILE A 558 18.50 -21.64 -59.14
CA ILE A 558 18.84 -23.01 -59.57
C ILE A 558 19.33 -23.87 -58.40
N ASP A 559 20.31 -23.38 -57.65
CA ASP A 559 21.05 -24.16 -56.65
C ASP A 559 21.06 -23.48 -55.27
N ALA A 560 19.93 -22.86 -54.91
CA ALA A 560 19.75 -22.14 -53.63
C ALA A 560 20.18 -22.98 -52.42
N ALA A 561 21.00 -22.40 -51.54
CA ALA A 561 21.43 -23.05 -50.30
C ALA A 561 20.22 -23.39 -49.39
N ALA A 562 19.22 -22.52 -49.33
CA ALA A 562 17.95 -22.73 -48.62
C ALA A 562 17.04 -23.80 -49.22
N ALA A 563 17.33 -24.26 -50.43
CA ALA A 563 16.61 -25.34 -51.11
C ALA A 563 15.08 -25.21 -51.05
N ALA A 564 14.37 -26.16 -50.44
CA ALA A 564 12.91 -26.17 -50.35
C ALA A 564 12.33 -24.97 -49.58
N PHE A 565 13.13 -24.35 -48.71
CA PHE A 565 12.73 -23.22 -47.86
C PHE A 565 13.14 -21.86 -48.43
N ALA A 566 13.61 -21.81 -49.70
CA ALA A 566 13.90 -20.56 -50.40
C ALA A 566 12.60 -19.80 -50.80
N THR A 567 11.71 -19.53 -49.85
CA THR A 567 10.38 -18.93 -50.07
C THR A 567 10.01 -17.98 -48.92
N VAL A 568 9.05 -17.08 -49.17
CA VAL A 568 8.65 -16.05 -48.19
C VAL A 568 8.12 -16.61 -46.86
N PRO A 569 7.28 -17.67 -46.84
CA PRO A 569 6.78 -18.25 -45.59
C PRO A 569 7.88 -18.76 -44.65
N PHE A 570 9.04 -19.09 -45.20
CA PHE A 570 10.19 -19.60 -44.44
C PHE A 570 11.28 -18.55 -44.23
N GLY A 571 10.94 -17.26 -44.34
CA GLY A 571 11.83 -16.16 -43.95
C GLY A 571 12.69 -15.59 -45.07
N CYS A 572 12.57 -16.04 -46.32
CA CYS A 572 13.18 -15.33 -47.44
C CYS A 572 12.45 -14.00 -47.70
N PRO A 573 13.17 -12.88 -47.93
CA PRO A 573 12.54 -11.62 -48.25
C PRO A 573 11.69 -11.68 -49.52
N LYS A 574 10.48 -11.10 -49.50
CA LYS A 574 9.65 -11.01 -50.72
C LYS A 574 10.36 -10.23 -51.84
N MET A 575 11.20 -9.26 -51.47
CA MET A 575 12.03 -8.50 -52.41
C MET A 575 13.05 -9.36 -53.17
N CYS A 576 13.39 -10.57 -52.69
CA CYS A 576 14.26 -11.50 -53.42
C CYS A 576 13.54 -12.21 -54.58
N MET A 577 12.22 -12.35 -54.52
CA MET A 577 11.47 -13.14 -55.51
C MET A 577 11.56 -12.56 -56.94
N PRO A 578 11.41 -11.24 -57.15
CA PRO A 578 11.64 -10.65 -58.48
C PRO A 578 13.08 -10.80 -58.97
N GLN A 579 14.07 -10.70 -58.08
CA GLN A 579 15.49 -10.88 -58.43
C GLN A 579 15.77 -12.32 -58.87
N ARG A 580 15.19 -13.29 -58.15
CA ARG A 580 15.22 -14.71 -58.50
C ARG A 580 14.60 -14.97 -59.87
N ALA A 581 13.39 -14.48 -60.10
CA ALA A 581 12.64 -14.66 -61.35
C ALA A 581 13.34 -14.05 -62.57
N THR A 582 13.97 -12.88 -62.39
CA THR A 582 14.63 -12.15 -63.48
C THR A 582 16.11 -12.54 -63.66
N SER A 583 16.61 -13.47 -62.84
CA SER A 583 18.01 -13.88 -62.82
C SER A 583 18.48 -14.37 -64.20
N PRO A 584 19.64 -13.89 -64.69
CA PRO A 584 20.20 -14.35 -65.96
C PRO A 584 20.57 -15.84 -65.94
N LYS A 585 20.71 -16.45 -64.75
CA LYS A 585 20.94 -17.89 -64.60
C LYS A 585 19.77 -18.71 -65.10
N ILE A 586 18.52 -18.32 -64.78
CA ILE A 586 17.32 -18.97 -65.35
C ILE A 586 17.31 -18.84 -66.86
N LYS A 587 17.53 -17.62 -67.38
CA LYS A 587 17.47 -17.36 -68.84
C LYS A 587 18.49 -18.16 -69.65
N ARG A 588 19.58 -18.58 -69.01
CA ARG A 588 20.68 -19.35 -69.63
C ARG A 588 20.73 -20.81 -69.15
N ALA A 589 19.80 -21.22 -68.29
CA ALA A 589 19.76 -22.58 -67.79
C ALA A 589 19.44 -23.53 -68.95
N PRO A 590 20.19 -24.63 -69.10
CA PRO A 590 19.85 -25.63 -70.10
C PRO A 590 18.50 -26.26 -69.71
N CYS A 591 17.53 -26.22 -70.64
CA CYS A 591 16.24 -26.87 -70.48
C CYS A 591 16.40 -28.37 -70.79
N THR A 592 17.10 -29.07 -69.89
CA THR A 592 17.37 -30.50 -70.00
C THR A 592 17.12 -31.15 -68.66
N ASP A 593 16.44 -32.30 -68.66
CA ASP A 593 16.19 -33.06 -67.44
C ASP A 593 17.50 -33.54 -66.80
N MET A 594 17.53 -33.50 -65.47
CA MET A 594 18.65 -34.02 -64.70
C MET A 594 18.66 -35.55 -64.77
N THR A 595 19.80 -36.17 -65.09
CA THR A 595 19.89 -37.64 -65.07
C THR A 595 19.81 -38.16 -63.63
N PRO A 596 19.43 -39.43 -63.40
CA PRO A 596 19.40 -40.01 -62.06
C PRO A 596 20.74 -39.87 -61.31
N GLU A 597 21.87 -40.04 -62.01
CA GLU A 597 23.21 -39.91 -61.42
C GLU A 597 23.50 -38.46 -61.03
N GLN A 598 23.10 -37.50 -61.86
CA GLN A 598 23.23 -36.07 -61.56
C GLN A 598 22.34 -35.65 -60.38
N MET A 599 21.14 -36.21 -60.29
CA MET A 599 20.19 -35.96 -59.19
C MET A 599 20.71 -36.49 -57.85
N VAL A 600 21.27 -37.70 -57.83
CA VAL A 600 21.88 -38.30 -56.63
C VAL A 600 23.19 -37.61 -56.25
N ALA A 601 23.95 -37.09 -57.22
CA ALA A 601 25.18 -36.35 -56.95
C ALA A 601 24.91 -34.90 -56.48
N SER A 602 23.77 -34.32 -56.83
CA SER A 602 23.43 -32.92 -56.53
C SER A 602 23.23 -32.66 -55.04
N SER A 603 24.07 -31.80 -54.45
CA SER A 603 23.94 -31.36 -53.06
C SER A 603 22.67 -30.52 -52.83
N TYR A 604 22.24 -29.77 -53.85
CA TYR A 604 20.97 -29.05 -53.83
C TYR A 604 19.79 -30.00 -53.73
N MET A 605 19.71 -31.02 -54.60
CA MET A 605 18.58 -31.96 -54.58
C MET A 605 18.50 -32.72 -53.25
N LYS A 606 19.66 -33.09 -52.67
CA LYS A 606 19.71 -33.69 -51.32
C LYS A 606 19.09 -32.78 -50.27
N ARG A 607 19.49 -31.50 -50.20
CA ARG A 607 18.91 -30.52 -49.27
C ARG A 607 17.43 -30.28 -49.55
N TYR A 608 17.03 -30.21 -50.81
CA TYR A 608 15.65 -29.96 -51.23
C TYR A 608 14.71 -31.08 -50.77
N PHE A 609 15.04 -32.34 -51.05
CA PHE A 609 14.22 -33.47 -50.59
C PHE A 609 14.27 -33.66 -49.08
N HIS A 610 15.41 -33.40 -48.43
CA HIS A 610 15.50 -33.41 -46.98
C HIS A 610 14.57 -32.37 -46.35
N GLY A 611 14.56 -31.14 -46.86
CA GLY A 611 13.64 -30.09 -46.41
C GLY A 611 12.17 -30.42 -46.66
N LEU A 612 11.83 -30.97 -47.84
CA LEU A 612 10.47 -31.44 -48.11
C LEU A 612 10.03 -32.57 -47.17
N HIS A 613 10.95 -33.48 -46.84
CA HIS A 613 10.71 -34.55 -45.87
C HIS A 613 10.49 -33.98 -44.46
N GLN A 614 11.29 -33.00 -44.04
CA GLN A 614 11.09 -32.28 -42.77
C GLN A 614 9.71 -31.58 -42.72
N LEU A 615 9.30 -30.92 -43.81
CA LEU A 615 7.98 -30.30 -43.90
C LEU A 615 6.86 -31.34 -43.81
N LYS A 616 7.01 -32.49 -44.48
CA LYS A 616 6.02 -33.57 -44.47
C LYS A 616 5.90 -34.24 -43.09
N LEU A 617 7.02 -34.41 -42.38
CA LEU A 617 7.02 -34.96 -41.01
C LEU A 617 6.47 -33.95 -39.99
N GLY A 618 6.75 -32.65 -40.15
CA GLY A 618 6.19 -31.60 -39.28
C GLY A 618 4.67 -31.39 -39.45
N ASN A 619 4.09 -31.83 -40.56
CA ASN A 619 2.65 -31.75 -40.84
C ASN A 619 1.78 -32.74 -40.06
N GLU A 620 2.34 -33.71 -39.32
CA GLU A 620 1.54 -34.48 -38.35
C GLU A 620 1.24 -33.68 -37.06
N GLU A 621 1.97 -32.58 -36.80
CA GLU A 621 1.80 -31.72 -35.60
C GLU A 621 1.42 -30.25 -35.89
N MET A 622 1.69 -29.69 -37.09
CA MET A 622 1.28 -28.32 -37.47
C MET A 622 0.08 -28.33 -38.43
N GLY A 623 -1.01 -27.67 -38.01
CA GLY A 623 -2.30 -27.63 -38.72
C GLY A 623 -2.22 -27.18 -40.18
N ASN A 624 -3.07 -27.81 -41.00
CA ASN A 624 -3.27 -27.75 -42.47
C ASN A 624 -3.17 -26.40 -43.22
N ALA A 625 -3.05 -25.24 -42.56
CA ALA A 625 -3.11 -23.93 -43.23
C ALA A 625 -1.80 -23.58 -43.96
N SER A 626 -0.64 -23.68 -43.29
CA SER A 626 0.66 -23.28 -43.85
C SER A 626 1.14 -24.23 -44.97
N ALA A 627 0.73 -25.49 -44.94
CA ALA A 627 1.01 -26.47 -45.99
C ALA A 627 0.22 -26.17 -47.27
N ASN A 628 -1.06 -25.78 -47.15
CA ASN A 628 -1.87 -25.36 -48.29
C ASN A 628 -1.35 -24.04 -48.88
N GLU A 629 -0.91 -23.10 -48.05
CA GLU A 629 -0.32 -21.83 -48.50
C GLU A 629 1.06 -22.05 -49.16
N TYR A 630 1.89 -22.96 -48.65
CA TYR A 630 3.15 -23.36 -49.31
C TYR A 630 2.91 -24.05 -50.66
N MET A 631 1.93 -24.97 -50.73
CA MET A 631 1.55 -25.61 -51.99
C MET A 631 0.97 -24.61 -53.00
N MET A 632 0.18 -23.62 -52.55
CA MET A 632 -0.30 -22.51 -53.39
C MET A 632 0.82 -21.53 -53.81
N SER A 633 1.79 -21.26 -52.93
CA SER A 633 2.97 -20.44 -53.21
C SER A 633 3.88 -21.10 -54.25
N LEU A 634 4.12 -22.40 -54.12
CA LEU A 634 4.83 -23.20 -55.13
C LEU A 634 4.08 -23.18 -56.46
N ASN A 635 2.74 -23.34 -56.45
CA ASN A 635 1.94 -23.31 -57.67
C ASN A 635 1.95 -21.93 -58.34
N SER A 636 1.74 -20.84 -57.59
CA SER A 636 1.71 -19.49 -58.15
C SER A 636 3.08 -19.01 -58.65
N SER A 637 4.17 -19.30 -57.92
CA SER A 637 5.52 -18.94 -58.37
C SER A 637 5.97 -19.75 -59.60
N TYR A 638 5.51 -20.98 -59.78
CA TYR A 638 5.94 -21.81 -60.91
C TYR A 638 5.10 -21.56 -62.18
N TYR A 639 3.81 -21.26 -62.04
CA TYR A 639 2.91 -21.05 -63.20
C TYR A 639 2.83 -19.59 -63.69
N GLU A 640 3.09 -18.58 -62.86
CA GLU A 640 3.13 -17.17 -63.32
C GLU A 640 4.49 -16.76 -63.94
N LEU A 641 5.51 -17.63 -63.86
CA LEU A 641 6.86 -17.38 -64.38
C LEU A 641 7.21 -18.17 -65.65
N LEU A 642 6.30 -19.03 -66.12
CA LEU A 642 6.38 -19.62 -67.45
C LEU A 642 5.61 -18.71 -68.44
N PRO A 643 6.19 -18.39 -69.62
CA PRO A 643 5.52 -17.55 -70.61
C PRO A 643 4.21 -18.14 -71.14
#